data_AF-U5KLD5-F1
#
_entry.id   AF-U5KLD5-F1
#
_cell.length_a   1.000
_cell.length_b   1.000
_cell.length_c   1.000
_cell.angle_alpha   90.00
_cell.angle_beta   90.00
_cell.angle_gamma   90.00
#
_symmetry.space_group_name_H-M   'P 1'
#
loop_
_entity.id
_entity.type
_entity.pdbx_description
1 polymer ?
#
loop_
_entity_poly.entity_id
_entity_poly.type
_entity_poly.pdbx_seq_one_letter_code
_entity_poly.pdbx_strand_id
1 'polypeptide(L)'
;MSSASFSIIRVVGSVGDDVKDSVQTALELEVATLHIQQQLVICVDSEETILTTPVAKPYHLRYTWTSESTIEEVVAAVRFYLRGGDGEVVAGRFASTRGASERSNFLSVLRDGLGKDGGLYILKELPVMPRSQLRHFCKCRNLSYIEGAQIVIEQLIDRSMTPSTLYPLLLRAYDEDRWSGKQDVCPITPLYNRPTDASKPEEKWARDVSVMELFHGPTAAFKDFALQLFPQYFNAATEEEYKEAHAKDAAVQRDRYIILAATSGDTGVAAISGFVNAGGKTKTMILYPMEGVSPVQRLQMLTYDDGTNVRVYGVNHSNFDFCQRTVKTVFSDEKLCQELLAHQPPLKLSSANSINWGRLVPQVVYYFWSYRHHVQHAPAGWNFGDPIDVVVPCGNFGNILAGYVAKLMGVPIRKLIVASNCNDVLYEFVRTGVYDIRTRALAVTASPSIDILKASNVERFLYLLSDGDAAMVADCMSKLEKDGHFEITDAMKARMQECFWAGRCDEADCAETIKEVYEASGKTRLLDPHTAVAVFVAQQYRETELLKEELETDAPVPPLVVASTAHWAKFPEPVLQAIKGEKMNLSEISSEPAEAIRFVRQLYDAIVTEHTPVHPALAAMLVQAETQAKPPRAVDAEVPLIQKQLEEFAMA
;
A
#
# COMPACT_ATOMS: atom_id res chain seq x y z
N MET A 1 -35.27 43.92 -10.34
CA MET A 1 -34.99 42.88 -9.32
C MET A 1 -33.62 42.33 -9.63
N SER A 2 -32.68 42.55 -8.72
CA SER A 2 -31.26 42.20 -8.84
C SER A 2 -31.09 40.70 -9.07
N SER A 3 -30.38 40.32 -10.13
CA SER A 3 -29.85 38.96 -10.28
C SER A 3 -28.78 38.78 -9.19
N ALA A 4 -29.16 38.18 -8.07
CA ALA A 4 -28.18 37.71 -7.09
C ALA A 4 -27.27 36.70 -7.81
N SER A 5 -26.04 37.13 -8.10
CA SER A 5 -24.98 36.24 -8.57
C SER A 5 -24.76 35.19 -7.50
N PHE A 6 -25.26 33.98 -7.69
CA PHE A 6 -24.95 32.87 -6.79
C PHE A 6 -23.45 32.60 -6.92
N SER A 7 -22.69 32.79 -5.83
CA SER A 7 -21.25 32.54 -5.84
C SER A 7 -20.98 31.06 -6.11
N ILE A 8 -20.05 30.80 -7.03
CA ILE A 8 -19.66 29.46 -7.49
C ILE A 8 -18.85 28.74 -6.40
N ILE A 9 -18.13 29.49 -5.55
CA ILE A 9 -17.49 28.97 -4.35
C ILE A 9 -18.24 29.48 -3.12
N ARG A 10 -18.42 28.61 -2.13
CA ARG A 10 -18.91 28.97 -0.81
C ARG A 10 -17.92 28.53 0.25
N VAL A 11 -17.34 29.49 0.96
CA VAL A 11 -16.52 29.25 2.14
C VAL A 11 -17.44 29.10 3.35
N VAL A 12 -17.35 27.94 4.00
CA VAL A 12 -18.06 27.62 5.25
C VAL A 12 -17.03 27.20 6.28
N GLY A 13 -17.38 27.17 7.57
CA GLY A 13 -16.37 26.87 8.57
C GLY A 13 -16.67 27.42 9.94
N SER A 14 -15.85 27.03 10.91
CA SER A 14 -15.86 27.56 12.27
C SER A 14 -14.90 28.75 12.49
N VAL A 15 -14.05 29.10 11.52
CA VAL A 15 -13.20 30.30 11.62
C VAL A 15 -14.03 31.59 11.59
N GLY A 16 -13.43 32.69 12.06
CA GLY A 16 -14.04 34.03 12.10
C GLY A 16 -14.51 34.50 10.72
N ASP A 17 -15.51 35.38 10.71
CA ASP A 17 -16.09 35.93 9.47
C ASP A 17 -15.05 36.72 8.65
N ASP A 18 -14.11 37.40 9.31
CA ASP A 18 -12.98 38.08 8.69
C ASP A 18 -12.09 37.15 7.85
N VAL A 19 -11.75 35.98 8.39
CA VAL A 19 -10.97 34.96 7.69
C VAL A 19 -11.80 34.37 6.53
N LYS A 20 -13.07 34.05 6.77
CA LYS A 20 -13.95 33.50 5.72
C LYS A 20 -14.12 34.48 4.56
N ASP A 21 -14.37 35.75 4.83
CA ASP A 21 -14.56 36.79 3.82
C ASP A 21 -13.28 37.00 3.00
N SER A 22 -12.13 36.97 3.66
CA SER A 22 -10.82 37.10 3.01
C SER A 22 -10.51 35.90 2.11
N VAL A 23 -10.75 34.67 2.59
CA VAL A 23 -10.61 33.44 1.81
C VAL A 23 -11.60 33.41 0.65
N GLN A 24 -12.86 33.77 0.90
CA GLN A 24 -13.92 33.83 -0.12
C GLN A 24 -13.51 34.77 -1.25
N THR A 25 -13.08 35.99 -0.92
CA THR A 25 -12.63 36.99 -1.90
C THR A 25 -11.46 36.47 -2.74
N ALA A 26 -10.47 35.83 -2.10
CA ALA A 26 -9.31 35.28 -2.80
C ALA A 26 -9.68 34.12 -3.73
N LEU A 27 -10.57 33.24 -3.30
CA LEU A 27 -11.02 32.08 -4.10
C LEU A 27 -11.94 32.48 -5.27
N GLU A 28 -12.76 33.51 -5.12
CA GLU A 28 -13.58 34.04 -6.22
C GLU A 28 -12.72 34.59 -7.35
N LEU A 29 -11.62 35.28 -7.01
CA LEU A 29 -10.64 35.75 -7.99
C LEU A 29 -9.95 34.57 -8.73
N GLU A 30 -9.59 33.53 -7.98
CA GLU A 30 -8.95 32.33 -8.52
C GLU A 30 -9.89 31.58 -9.49
N VAL A 31 -11.15 31.35 -9.10
CA VAL A 31 -12.13 30.67 -9.94
C VAL A 31 -12.51 31.45 -11.18
N ALA A 32 -12.62 32.78 -11.08
CA ALA A 32 -12.84 33.63 -12.25
C ALA A 32 -11.73 33.45 -13.30
N THR A 33 -10.49 33.24 -12.85
CA THR A 33 -9.33 32.98 -13.71
C THR A 33 -9.37 31.59 -14.35
N LEU A 34 -9.89 30.59 -13.64
CA LEU A 34 -9.95 29.19 -14.09
C LEU A 34 -11.23 28.83 -14.87
N HIS A 35 -12.17 29.77 -15.05
CA HIS A 35 -13.45 29.56 -15.75
C HIS A 35 -14.29 28.38 -15.23
N ILE A 36 -14.24 28.10 -13.92
CA ILE A 36 -14.99 26.99 -13.30
C ILE A 36 -16.46 27.37 -13.12
N GLN A 37 -17.37 26.45 -13.43
CA GLN A 37 -18.82 26.66 -13.38
C GLN A 37 -19.54 25.84 -12.29
N GLN A 38 -18.82 24.97 -11.56
CA GLN A 38 -19.41 24.07 -10.57
C GLN A 38 -19.48 24.69 -9.17
N GLN A 39 -20.59 24.47 -8.45
CA GLN A 39 -20.72 24.92 -7.07
C GLN A 39 -19.82 24.13 -6.12
N LEU A 40 -18.95 24.83 -5.37
CA LEU A 40 -17.98 24.23 -4.47
C LEU A 40 -18.07 24.79 -3.06
N VAL A 41 -18.32 23.92 -2.12
CA VAL A 41 -18.21 24.18 -0.67
C VAL A 41 -16.78 23.90 -0.18
N ILE A 42 -16.09 24.94 0.27
CA ILE A 42 -14.76 24.86 0.91
C ILE A 42 -14.94 25.06 2.42
N CYS A 43 -14.55 24.06 3.21
CA CYS A 43 -14.72 24.07 4.66
C CYS A 43 -13.42 24.49 5.35
N VAL A 44 -13.37 25.72 5.90
CA VAL A 44 -12.22 26.25 6.64
C VAL A 44 -12.55 26.22 8.13
N ASP A 45 -12.10 25.20 8.84
CA ASP A 45 -12.39 25.03 10.26
C ASP A 45 -11.18 25.44 11.11
N SER A 46 -11.39 26.11 12.25
CA SER A 46 -10.34 26.39 13.24
C SER A 46 -9.77 25.09 13.82
N GLU A 47 -8.47 25.05 14.13
CA GLU A 47 -7.81 23.90 14.75
C GLU A 47 -8.40 23.46 16.11
N GLU A 48 -9.14 24.35 16.79
CA GLU A 48 -9.85 24.05 18.03
C GLU A 48 -11.20 23.33 17.79
N THR A 49 -11.62 23.22 16.53
CA THR A 49 -12.92 22.68 16.16
C THR A 49 -12.89 21.17 16.21
N ILE A 50 -13.88 20.57 16.88
CA ILE A 50 -14.10 19.14 16.82
C ILE A 50 -14.41 18.76 15.36
N LEU A 51 -13.63 17.83 14.81
CA LEU A 51 -13.79 17.36 13.43
C LEU A 51 -15.21 16.82 13.23
N THR A 52 -15.99 17.51 12.42
CA THR A 52 -17.30 17.02 11.99
C THR A 52 -17.13 16.03 10.85
N THR A 53 -17.98 15.01 10.78
CA THR A 53 -17.89 14.04 9.68
C THR A 53 -18.33 14.70 8.36
N PRO A 54 -17.75 14.30 7.22
CA PRO A 54 -18.17 14.82 5.91
C PRO A 54 -19.62 14.48 5.55
N VAL A 55 -20.22 13.50 6.24
CA VAL A 55 -21.64 13.14 6.10
C VAL A 55 -22.53 14.14 6.83
N ALA A 56 -22.13 14.61 8.02
CA ALA A 56 -22.90 15.58 8.79
C ALA A 56 -22.78 17.01 8.24
N LYS A 57 -21.61 17.38 7.72
CA LYS A 57 -21.33 18.69 7.11
C LYS A 57 -20.67 18.44 5.74
N PRO A 58 -21.44 18.39 4.64
CA PRO A 58 -20.89 18.17 3.30
C PRO A 58 -19.92 19.28 2.88
N TYR A 59 -18.78 18.88 2.33
CA TYR A 59 -17.77 19.76 1.75
C TYR A 59 -17.06 19.06 0.59
N HIS A 60 -16.36 19.84 -0.24
CA HIS A 60 -15.53 19.33 -1.34
C HIS A 60 -14.06 19.29 -0.95
N LEU A 61 -13.61 20.30 -0.21
CA LEU A 61 -12.27 20.39 0.38
C LEU A 61 -12.38 20.96 1.79
N ARG A 62 -11.65 20.36 2.73
CA ARG A 62 -11.47 20.90 4.08
C ARG A 62 -10.05 21.42 4.26
N TYR A 63 -9.94 22.56 4.94
CA TYR A 63 -8.69 23.15 5.36
C TYR A 63 -8.77 23.48 6.85
N THR A 64 -7.79 23.04 7.63
CA THR A 64 -7.76 23.40 9.06
C THR A 64 -6.97 24.68 9.27
N TRP A 65 -7.62 25.77 9.64
CA TRP A 65 -6.97 27.03 9.94
C TRP A 65 -6.26 26.98 11.29
N THR A 66 -4.96 27.25 11.27
CA THR A 66 -4.11 27.37 12.46
C THR A 66 -3.54 28.79 12.56
N SER A 67 -2.90 29.10 13.69
CA SER A 67 -2.11 30.34 13.82
C SER A 67 -0.96 30.49 12.81
N GLU A 68 -0.51 29.41 12.16
CA GLU A 68 0.53 29.41 11.13
C GLU A 68 -0.04 29.45 9.70
N SER A 69 -1.38 29.45 9.55
CA SER A 69 -2.02 29.38 8.24
C SER A 69 -2.04 30.73 7.53
N THR A 70 -1.97 30.68 6.19
CA THR A 70 -2.17 31.88 5.35
C THR A 70 -3.28 31.67 4.32
N ILE A 71 -3.82 32.77 3.79
CA ILE A 71 -4.85 32.71 2.73
C ILE A 71 -4.26 32.04 1.48
N GLU A 72 -2.98 32.30 1.18
CA GLU A 72 -2.27 31.73 0.04
C GLU A 72 -2.18 30.21 0.11
N GLU A 73 -1.98 29.63 1.31
CA GLU A 73 -1.99 28.18 1.50
C GLU A 73 -3.37 27.58 1.17
N VAL A 74 -4.45 28.24 1.60
CA VAL A 74 -5.83 27.80 1.29
C VAL A 74 -6.10 27.88 -0.20
N VAL A 75 -5.73 29.01 -0.84
CA VAL A 75 -5.88 29.19 -2.29
C VAL A 75 -5.07 28.15 -3.07
N ALA A 76 -3.85 27.85 -2.64
CA ALA A 76 -3.02 26.81 -3.27
C ALA A 76 -3.64 25.42 -3.17
N ALA A 77 -4.17 25.06 -1.99
CA ALA A 77 -4.87 23.79 -1.77
C ALA A 77 -6.11 23.68 -2.68
N VAL A 78 -6.92 24.74 -2.77
CA VAL A 78 -8.10 24.78 -3.64
C VAL A 78 -7.70 24.74 -5.12
N ARG A 79 -6.72 25.53 -5.55
CA ARG A 79 -6.21 25.51 -6.94
C ARG A 79 -5.78 24.11 -7.34
N PHE A 80 -5.05 23.40 -6.47
CA PHE A 80 -4.65 22.03 -6.74
C PHE A 80 -5.86 21.08 -6.87
N TYR A 81 -6.83 21.18 -5.97
CA TYR A 81 -8.08 20.41 -6.01
C TYR A 81 -8.92 20.66 -7.27
N LEU A 82 -8.88 21.89 -7.79
CA LEU A 82 -9.61 22.32 -8.98
C LEU A 82 -9.01 21.83 -10.31
N ARG A 83 -7.74 21.39 -10.32
CA ARG A 83 -7.09 20.88 -11.53
C ARG A 83 -7.74 19.59 -12.03
N GLY A 84 -7.70 19.38 -13.34
CA GLY A 84 -8.26 18.20 -13.98
C GLY A 84 -9.79 18.27 -14.14
N GLY A 85 -10.30 19.41 -14.63
CA GLY A 85 -11.68 19.55 -15.08
C GLY A 85 -11.76 20.35 -16.38
N ASP A 86 -12.60 19.91 -17.31
CA ASP A 86 -13.01 20.66 -18.50
C ASP A 86 -14.54 20.85 -18.43
N GLY A 87 -14.98 22.03 -17.99
CA GLY A 87 -16.39 22.31 -17.69
C GLY A 87 -16.95 21.46 -16.53
N GLU A 88 -17.94 20.62 -16.82
CA GLU A 88 -18.63 19.78 -15.82
C GLU A 88 -17.92 18.45 -15.52
N VAL A 89 -16.99 18.00 -16.39
CA VAL A 89 -16.38 16.67 -16.29
C VAL A 89 -15.10 16.71 -15.47
N VAL A 90 -15.03 15.89 -14.41
CA VAL A 90 -13.80 15.65 -13.64
C VAL A 90 -12.95 14.63 -14.40
N ALA A 91 -11.83 15.08 -14.99
CA ALA A 91 -10.95 14.27 -15.81
C ALA A 91 -9.56 14.90 -15.99
N GLY A 92 -8.53 14.06 -16.12
CA GLY A 92 -7.21 14.50 -16.56
C GLY A 92 -6.23 14.87 -15.46
N ARG A 93 -6.51 14.48 -14.21
CA ARG A 93 -5.55 14.57 -13.10
C ARG A 93 -4.56 13.40 -13.07
N PHE A 94 -4.94 12.28 -13.68
CA PHE A 94 -4.12 11.09 -13.82
C PHE A 94 -3.49 11.02 -15.22
N ALA A 95 -2.31 10.42 -15.29
CA ALA A 95 -1.62 10.06 -16.53
C ALA A 95 -1.10 8.61 -16.43
N SER A 96 -0.89 7.96 -17.57
CA SER A 96 -0.06 6.75 -17.65
C SER A 96 1.41 7.16 -17.57
N THR A 97 2.20 6.37 -16.86
CA THR A 97 3.65 6.49 -16.80
C THR A 97 4.35 6.32 -18.15
N ARG A 98 3.64 5.85 -19.19
CA ARG A 98 4.16 5.67 -20.55
C ARG A 98 3.51 6.60 -21.59
N GLY A 99 2.69 7.56 -21.13
CA GLY A 99 2.21 8.69 -21.94
C GLY A 99 0.76 8.60 -22.41
N ALA A 100 0.08 7.45 -22.24
CA ALA A 100 -1.35 7.38 -22.49
C ALA A 100 -2.20 8.07 -21.40
N SER A 101 -3.35 8.58 -21.81
CA SER A 101 -4.42 9.14 -20.95
C SER A 101 -4.25 10.58 -20.48
N GLU A 102 -4.97 11.48 -21.17
CA GLU A 102 -5.20 12.85 -20.73
C GLU A 102 -6.57 13.06 -20.05
N ARG A 103 -7.43 12.02 -19.97
CA ARG A 103 -8.83 12.15 -19.52
C ARG A 103 -9.27 11.17 -18.41
N SER A 104 -8.34 10.53 -17.69
CA SER A 104 -8.69 9.66 -16.55
C SER A 104 -8.98 10.46 -15.28
N ASN A 105 -9.94 9.98 -14.48
CA ASN A 105 -10.21 10.39 -13.11
C ASN A 105 -10.02 9.23 -12.12
N PHE A 106 -10.08 9.51 -10.81
CA PHE A 106 -9.83 8.50 -9.79
C PHE A 106 -10.75 7.26 -9.92
N LEU A 107 -12.05 7.44 -10.14
CA LEU A 107 -12.97 6.31 -10.34
C LEU A 107 -12.60 5.46 -11.57
N SER A 108 -12.25 6.08 -12.70
CA SER A 108 -11.82 5.34 -13.90
C SER A 108 -10.52 4.57 -13.67
N VAL A 109 -9.53 5.20 -13.00
CA VAL A 109 -8.24 4.58 -12.69
C VAL A 109 -8.41 3.35 -11.78
N LEU A 110 -9.35 3.41 -10.83
CA LEU A 110 -9.67 2.28 -9.96
C LEU A 110 -10.21 1.08 -10.73
N ARG A 111 -11.07 1.31 -11.74
CA ARG A 111 -11.66 0.23 -12.54
C ARG A 111 -10.69 -0.34 -13.57
N ASP A 112 -10.01 0.54 -14.30
CA ASP A 112 -9.15 0.19 -15.42
C ASP A 112 -7.86 -0.49 -14.94
N GLY A 113 -7.29 -0.03 -13.83
CA GLY A 113 -6.07 -0.56 -13.22
C GLY A 113 -4.77 -0.25 -13.96
N LEU A 114 -4.75 -0.38 -15.29
CA LEU A 114 -3.64 -0.08 -16.20
C LEU A 114 -4.03 0.92 -17.28
N GLY A 115 -3.07 1.71 -17.74
CA GLY A 115 -3.21 2.54 -18.94
C GLY A 115 -3.31 1.68 -20.21
N LYS A 116 -3.90 2.23 -21.26
CA LYS A 116 -4.08 1.54 -22.56
C LYS A 116 -2.76 1.15 -23.24
N ASP A 117 -1.67 1.83 -22.90
CA ASP A 117 -0.30 1.56 -23.34
C ASP A 117 0.45 0.55 -22.45
N GLY A 118 -0.27 -0.06 -21.49
CA GLY A 118 0.30 -0.95 -20.47
C GLY A 118 1.07 -0.25 -19.35
N GLY A 119 1.09 1.09 -19.33
CA GLY A 119 1.70 1.86 -18.26
C GLY A 119 0.84 1.95 -17.00
N LEU A 120 1.44 2.38 -15.91
CA LEU A 120 0.77 2.53 -14.61
C LEU A 120 0.15 3.91 -14.46
N TYR A 121 -1.04 4.00 -13.87
CA TYR A 121 -1.61 5.32 -13.53
C TYR A 121 -0.86 5.99 -12.37
N ILE A 122 -0.66 7.29 -12.49
CA ILE A 122 -0.10 8.19 -11.48
C ILE A 122 -0.74 9.58 -11.58
N LEU A 123 -0.72 10.36 -10.49
CA LEU A 123 -1.08 11.78 -10.56
C LEU A 123 -0.05 12.53 -11.41
N LYS A 124 -0.52 13.42 -12.30
CA LYS A 124 0.37 14.27 -13.12
C LYS A 124 1.28 15.16 -12.26
N GLU A 125 0.78 15.56 -11.10
CA GLU A 125 1.50 16.33 -10.10
C GLU A 125 1.05 15.86 -8.70
N LEU A 126 2.01 15.64 -7.81
CA LEU A 126 1.71 15.27 -6.43
C LEU A 126 1.43 16.52 -5.60
N PRO A 127 0.41 16.51 -4.72
CA PRO A 127 0.17 17.61 -3.79
C PRO A 127 1.34 17.74 -2.82
N VAL A 128 1.61 18.95 -2.34
CA VAL A 128 2.42 19.17 -1.14
C VAL A 128 1.48 19.61 -0.03
N MET A 129 1.47 18.88 1.08
CA MET A 129 0.72 19.26 2.27
C MET A 129 1.36 20.51 2.88
N PRO A 130 0.62 21.62 3.03
CA PRO A 130 1.18 22.84 3.62
C PRO A 130 1.75 22.58 5.02
N ARG A 131 2.80 23.31 5.40
CA ARG A 131 3.49 23.10 6.69
C ARG A 131 2.53 23.25 7.87
N SER A 132 1.60 24.21 7.80
CA SER A 132 0.57 24.42 8.82
C SER A 132 -0.36 23.20 8.96
N GLN A 133 -0.79 22.60 7.84
CA GLN A 133 -1.60 21.37 7.81
C GLN A 133 -0.83 20.17 8.36
N LEU A 134 0.42 19.96 7.92
CA LEU A 134 1.24 18.85 8.41
C LEU A 134 1.50 18.96 9.91
N ARG A 135 1.77 20.18 10.40
CA ARG A 135 1.94 20.44 11.83
C ARG A 135 0.67 20.12 12.61
N HIS A 136 -0.48 20.59 12.14
CA HIS A 136 -1.77 20.28 12.75
C HIS A 136 -2.01 18.76 12.79
N PHE A 137 -1.86 18.07 11.66
CA PHE A 137 -1.99 16.61 11.55
C PHE A 137 -1.14 15.88 12.60
N CYS A 138 0.12 16.31 12.75
CA CYS A 138 1.06 15.67 13.67
C CYS A 138 0.78 16.00 15.15
N LYS A 139 0.36 17.24 15.46
CA LYS A 139 0.18 17.69 16.86
C LYS A 139 -1.23 17.46 17.40
N CYS A 140 -2.24 17.26 16.55
CA CYS A 140 -3.60 16.95 16.97
C CYS A 140 -3.67 15.55 17.60
N ARG A 141 -3.80 15.49 18.93
CA ARG A 141 -3.74 14.23 19.70
C ARG A 141 -4.96 13.33 19.52
N ASN A 142 -6.13 13.92 19.34
CA ASN A 142 -7.40 13.19 19.26
C ASN A 142 -7.79 12.77 17.84
N LEU A 143 -6.88 12.93 16.86
CA LEU A 143 -7.10 12.48 15.50
C LEU A 143 -7.08 10.95 15.45
N SER A 144 -8.19 10.34 15.04
CA SER A 144 -8.26 8.90 14.77
C SER A 144 -7.52 8.55 13.46
N TYR A 145 -7.17 7.27 13.28
CA TYR A 145 -6.54 6.82 12.03
C TYR A 145 -7.45 7.07 10.82
N ILE A 146 -8.77 6.89 10.96
CA ILE A 146 -9.75 7.11 9.91
C ILE A 146 -9.77 8.59 9.47
N GLU A 147 -9.76 9.52 10.43
CA GLU A 147 -9.70 10.95 10.11
C GLU A 147 -8.35 11.34 9.49
N GLY A 148 -7.24 10.77 9.99
CA GLY A 148 -5.93 10.96 9.38
C GLY A 148 -5.87 10.41 7.94
N ALA A 149 -6.44 9.24 7.70
CA ALA A 149 -6.58 8.64 6.38
C ALA A 149 -7.42 9.54 5.46
N GLN A 150 -8.54 10.08 5.94
CA GLN A 150 -9.36 11.03 5.17
C GLN A 150 -8.52 12.24 4.72
N ILE A 151 -7.80 12.89 5.65
CA ILE A 151 -6.98 14.09 5.36
C ILE A 151 -5.91 13.83 4.30
N VAL A 152 -5.24 12.68 4.36
CA VAL A 152 -4.16 12.34 3.41
C VAL A 152 -4.74 11.88 2.07
N ILE A 153 -5.76 11.01 2.09
CA ILE A 153 -6.32 10.39 0.88
C ILE A 153 -7.06 11.41 0.02
N GLU A 154 -7.78 12.37 0.61
CA GLU A 154 -8.45 13.45 -0.14
C GLU A 154 -7.51 14.22 -1.07
N GLN A 155 -6.22 14.32 -0.72
CA GLN A 155 -5.22 14.99 -1.55
C GLN A 155 -4.74 14.13 -2.73
N LEU A 156 -4.87 12.81 -2.63
CA LEU A 156 -4.37 11.85 -3.63
C LEU A 156 -5.44 11.34 -4.60
N ILE A 157 -6.67 11.84 -4.45
CA ILE A 157 -7.83 11.54 -5.29
C ILE A 157 -8.37 12.84 -5.90
N ASP A 158 -9.20 12.72 -6.94
CA ASP A 158 -9.92 13.86 -7.52
C ASP A 158 -11.40 13.89 -7.11
N ARG A 159 -12.11 14.89 -7.64
CA ARG A 159 -13.48 15.21 -7.29
C ARG A 159 -14.50 14.16 -7.74
N SER A 160 -14.07 13.13 -8.48
CA SER A 160 -14.92 11.97 -8.77
C SER A 160 -15.21 11.14 -7.52
N MET A 161 -14.44 11.30 -6.44
CA MET A 161 -14.72 10.74 -5.12
C MET A 161 -14.86 11.87 -4.10
N THR A 162 -16.09 12.13 -3.66
CA THR A 162 -16.35 13.19 -2.67
C THR A 162 -15.95 12.76 -1.25
N PRO A 163 -15.62 13.70 -0.34
CA PRO A 163 -15.38 13.41 1.07
C PRO A 163 -16.52 12.63 1.74
N SER A 164 -17.78 12.96 1.44
CA SER A 164 -18.97 12.28 1.97
C SER A 164 -19.13 10.86 1.46
N THR A 165 -18.63 10.56 0.24
CA THR A 165 -18.56 9.19 -0.29
C THR A 165 -17.39 8.42 0.32
N LEU A 166 -16.21 9.05 0.43
CA LEU A 166 -14.98 8.42 0.93
C LEU A 166 -15.09 7.98 2.40
N TYR A 167 -15.62 8.85 3.27
CA TYR A 167 -15.58 8.63 4.71
C TYR A 167 -16.26 7.30 5.16
N PRO A 168 -17.47 6.95 4.68
CA PRO A 168 -18.06 5.63 4.94
C PRO A 168 -17.22 4.44 4.43
N LEU A 169 -16.43 4.61 3.36
CA LEU A 169 -15.54 3.55 2.86
C LEU A 169 -14.38 3.33 3.84
N LEU A 170 -13.81 4.41 4.38
CA LEU A 170 -12.74 4.34 5.38
C LEU A 170 -13.21 3.69 6.68
N LEU A 171 -14.41 4.08 7.17
CA LEU A 171 -15.01 3.48 8.36
C LEU A 171 -15.12 1.97 8.23
N ARG A 172 -15.56 1.48 7.06
CA ARG A 172 -15.58 0.04 6.81
C ARG A 172 -14.16 -0.50 6.77
N ALA A 173 -13.28 0.02 5.92
CA ALA A 173 -11.95 -0.54 5.70
C ALA A 173 -11.12 -0.70 6.99
N TYR A 174 -11.26 0.25 7.92
CA TYR A 174 -10.49 0.33 9.17
C TYR A 174 -11.33 0.10 10.42
N ASP A 175 -12.42 -0.66 10.29
CA ASP A 175 -13.30 -1.04 11.41
C ASP A 175 -12.55 -1.86 12.46
N GLU A 176 -12.56 -1.43 13.73
CA GLU A 176 -11.76 -2.00 14.82
C GLU A 176 -11.97 -3.52 14.99
N ASP A 177 -13.18 -4.03 14.75
CA ASP A 177 -13.50 -5.46 14.88
C ASP A 177 -12.71 -6.32 13.90
N ARG A 178 -12.24 -5.73 12.79
CA ARG A 178 -11.42 -6.40 11.76
C ARG A 178 -9.92 -6.19 11.92
N TRP A 179 -9.53 -5.29 12.83
CA TRP A 179 -8.15 -4.93 13.10
C TRP A 179 -7.71 -5.42 14.49
N SER A 180 -8.10 -6.66 14.80
CA SER A 180 -7.77 -7.35 16.05
C SER A 180 -8.27 -6.64 17.32
N GLY A 181 -9.35 -5.85 17.21
CA GLY A 181 -9.91 -5.06 18.30
C GLY A 181 -9.01 -3.88 18.72
N LYS A 182 -8.06 -3.48 17.88
CA LYS A 182 -7.17 -2.34 18.15
C LYS A 182 -7.74 -1.04 17.60
N GLN A 183 -7.79 -0.02 18.45
CA GLN A 183 -8.12 1.35 18.05
C GLN A 183 -6.99 1.99 17.20
N ASP A 184 -5.74 1.74 17.60
CA ASP A 184 -4.59 2.08 16.77
C ASP A 184 -4.30 0.95 15.78
N VAL A 185 -4.82 1.11 14.56
CA VAL A 185 -4.66 0.14 13.48
C VAL A 185 -3.22 0.09 12.93
N CYS A 186 -2.39 1.10 13.21
CA CYS A 186 -1.01 1.22 12.74
C CYS A 186 -0.05 1.61 13.89
N PRO A 187 0.10 0.75 14.90
CA PRO A 187 0.93 1.08 16.06
C PRO A 187 2.41 1.16 15.68
N ILE A 188 3.08 2.16 16.25
CA ILE A 188 4.53 2.33 16.19
C ILE A 188 5.08 1.98 17.57
N THR A 189 5.92 0.95 17.65
CA THR A 189 6.44 0.42 18.91
C THR A 189 7.97 0.41 18.90
N PRO A 190 8.68 0.55 20.03
CA PRO A 190 10.13 0.40 20.06
C PRO A 190 10.57 -0.97 19.57
N LEU A 191 11.73 -1.07 18.89
CA LEU A 191 12.27 -2.38 18.47
C LEU A 191 12.44 -3.31 19.67
N TYR A 192 13.02 -2.82 20.76
CA TYR A 192 13.16 -3.58 22.00
C TYR A 192 12.14 -3.10 23.03
N ASN A 193 11.10 -3.89 23.28
CA ASN A 193 10.16 -3.68 24.39
C ASN A 193 10.78 -4.19 25.70
N ARG A 194 11.89 -3.62 26.17
CA ARG A 194 12.52 -4.05 27.41
C ARG A 194 11.78 -3.44 28.62
N PRO A 195 11.40 -4.23 29.64
CA PRO A 195 11.37 -3.72 31.00
C PRO A 195 12.78 -3.22 31.30
N THR A 196 12.89 -2.04 31.93
CA THR A 196 14.14 -1.35 32.28
C THR A 196 15.08 -2.18 33.15
N ASP A 197 15.68 -3.24 32.63
CA ASP A 197 16.83 -3.90 33.23
C ASP A 197 18.08 -3.18 32.73
N ALA A 198 18.53 -2.22 33.52
CA ALA A 198 19.69 -1.37 33.26
C ALA A 198 21.03 -2.16 33.18
N SER A 199 21.02 -3.49 33.33
CA SER A 199 22.22 -4.33 33.33
C SER A 199 22.76 -4.69 31.95
N LYS A 200 21.97 -4.55 30.87
CA LYS A 200 22.45 -4.73 29.49
C LYS A 200 22.45 -3.40 28.75
N PRO A 201 23.60 -2.89 28.26
CA PRO A 201 23.63 -1.68 27.46
C PRO A 201 22.74 -1.85 26.22
N GLU A 202 22.04 -0.79 25.83
CA GLU A 202 21.35 -0.75 24.56
C GLU A 202 22.37 -0.84 23.42
N GLU A 203 22.06 -1.65 22.41
CA GLU A 203 22.87 -1.69 21.21
C GLU A 203 22.78 -0.34 20.52
N LYS A 204 23.92 0.34 20.35
CA LYS A 204 23.94 1.73 19.86
C LYS A 204 23.18 1.91 18.54
N TRP A 205 23.29 0.95 17.61
CA TRP A 205 22.58 1.00 16.33
C TRP A 205 21.05 1.04 16.49
N ALA A 206 20.53 0.43 17.56
CA ALA A 206 19.10 0.33 17.85
C ALA A 206 18.51 1.57 18.55
N ARG A 207 19.34 2.59 18.82
CA ARG A 207 18.88 3.86 19.39
C ARG A 207 17.85 4.52 18.47
N ASP A 208 16.71 4.90 19.07
CA ASP A 208 15.56 5.50 18.40
C ASP A 208 15.07 4.68 17.18
N VAL A 209 15.20 3.34 17.25
CA VAL A 209 14.63 2.42 16.27
C VAL A 209 13.25 1.96 16.72
N SER A 210 12.26 2.24 15.88
CA SER A 210 10.87 1.81 16.06
C SER A 210 10.42 0.87 14.95
N VAL A 211 9.37 0.11 15.24
CA VAL A 211 8.72 -0.83 14.34
C VAL A 211 7.32 -0.32 14.07
N MET A 212 7.02 -0.07 12.79
CA MET A 212 5.69 0.23 12.29
C MET A 212 4.97 -1.09 12.02
N GLU A 213 4.08 -1.51 12.91
CA GLU A 213 3.40 -2.81 12.85
C GLU A 213 2.22 -2.74 11.88
N LEU A 214 2.38 -3.29 10.68
CA LEU A 214 1.38 -3.22 9.63
C LEU A 214 0.52 -4.49 9.52
N PHE A 215 0.52 -5.35 10.53
CA PHE A 215 -0.01 -6.71 10.43
C PHE A 215 -1.22 -6.98 11.33
N HIS A 216 -1.91 -5.96 11.84
CA HIS A 216 -3.05 -6.15 12.76
C HIS A 216 -4.39 -6.39 12.05
N GLY A 217 -4.42 -6.29 10.72
CA GLY A 217 -5.59 -6.51 9.89
C GLY A 217 -6.01 -7.98 9.73
N PRO A 218 -7.08 -8.26 8.96
CA PRO A 218 -7.73 -9.57 8.91
C PRO A 218 -6.88 -10.69 8.27
N THR A 219 -5.78 -10.35 7.59
CA THR A 219 -4.90 -11.34 6.97
C THR A 219 -3.50 -11.36 7.57
N ALA A 220 -3.28 -10.56 8.62
CA ALA A 220 -2.04 -10.44 9.36
C ALA A 220 -0.85 -9.96 8.50
N ALA A 221 -1.11 -9.06 7.54
CA ALA A 221 -0.08 -8.49 6.66
C ALA A 221 -0.41 -7.05 6.22
N PHE A 222 0.62 -6.26 5.89
CA PHE A 222 0.48 -4.85 5.50
C PHE A 222 -0.42 -4.59 4.31
N LYS A 223 -0.67 -5.62 3.49
CA LYS A 223 -1.52 -5.51 2.32
C LYS A 223 -2.97 -5.24 2.69
N ASP A 224 -3.38 -5.51 3.93
CA ASP A 224 -4.70 -5.20 4.47
C ASP A 224 -5.03 -3.70 4.42
N PHE A 225 -4.05 -2.82 4.68
CA PHE A 225 -4.27 -1.36 4.59
C PHE A 225 -4.79 -0.93 3.20
N ALA A 226 -4.24 -1.53 2.16
CA ALA A 226 -4.68 -1.26 0.79
C ALA A 226 -5.94 -2.05 0.42
N LEU A 227 -5.97 -3.35 0.75
CA LEU A 227 -6.95 -4.29 0.21
C LEU A 227 -8.24 -4.40 1.00
N GLN A 228 -8.34 -3.82 2.21
CA GLN A 228 -9.64 -3.59 2.85
C GLN A 228 -10.36 -2.35 2.31
N LEU A 229 -9.62 -1.40 1.72
CA LEU A 229 -10.18 -0.16 1.17
C LEU A 229 -10.37 -0.21 -0.35
N PHE A 230 -9.45 -0.83 -1.10
CA PHE A 230 -9.54 -0.92 -2.56
C PHE A 230 -10.84 -1.55 -3.09
N PRO A 231 -11.35 -2.66 -2.54
CA PRO A 231 -12.64 -3.22 -2.96
C PRO A 231 -13.82 -2.28 -2.69
N GLN A 232 -13.75 -1.47 -1.63
CA GLN A 232 -14.76 -0.46 -1.34
C GLN A 232 -14.74 0.66 -2.40
N TYR A 233 -13.54 1.11 -2.78
CA TYR A 233 -13.35 2.05 -3.89
C TYR A 233 -13.88 1.50 -5.20
N PHE A 234 -13.58 0.24 -5.50
CA PHE A 234 -14.00 -0.43 -6.71
C PHE A 234 -15.53 -0.55 -6.80
N ASN A 235 -16.18 -0.94 -5.69
CA ASN A 235 -17.63 -0.99 -5.61
C ASN A 235 -18.27 0.39 -5.84
N ALA A 236 -17.70 1.45 -5.25
CA ALA A 236 -18.18 2.82 -5.48
C ALA A 236 -18.01 3.24 -6.95
N ALA A 237 -16.84 2.97 -7.56
CA ALA A 237 -16.55 3.34 -8.95
C ALA A 237 -17.47 2.62 -9.96
N THR A 238 -17.77 1.33 -9.72
CA THR A 238 -18.67 0.55 -10.58
C THR A 238 -20.14 0.89 -10.36
N GLU A 239 -20.52 1.29 -9.15
CA GLU A 239 -21.87 1.80 -8.85
C GLU A 239 -22.13 3.13 -9.55
N GLU A 240 -21.21 4.08 -9.48
CA GLU A 240 -21.37 5.38 -10.14
C GLU A 240 -21.40 5.25 -11.67
N GLU A 241 -20.53 4.42 -12.25
CA GLU A 241 -20.58 4.11 -13.69
C GLU A 241 -21.95 3.55 -14.11
N TYR A 242 -22.47 2.60 -13.33
CA TYR A 242 -23.78 2.02 -13.60
C TYR A 242 -24.90 3.04 -13.52
N LYS A 243 -24.92 3.90 -12.48
CA LYS A 243 -25.94 4.95 -12.35
C LYS A 243 -25.89 5.94 -13.52
N GLU A 244 -24.70 6.37 -13.92
CA GLU A 244 -24.53 7.28 -15.05
C GLU A 244 -25.01 6.68 -16.38
N ALA A 245 -24.69 5.40 -16.62
CA ALA A 245 -25.11 4.70 -17.82
C ALA A 245 -26.62 4.43 -17.82
N HIS A 246 -27.16 3.97 -16.69
CA HIS A 246 -28.58 3.66 -16.51
C HIS A 246 -29.47 4.90 -16.60
N ALA A 247 -28.99 6.06 -16.14
CA ALA A 247 -29.69 7.34 -16.31
C ALA A 247 -29.80 7.77 -17.77
N LYS A 248 -28.85 7.36 -18.63
CA LYS A 248 -28.86 7.62 -20.08
C LYS A 248 -29.68 6.60 -20.85
N ASP A 249 -29.66 5.35 -20.39
CA ASP A 249 -30.41 4.24 -20.97
C ASP A 249 -30.81 3.23 -19.89
N ALA A 250 -32.10 3.19 -19.57
CA ALA A 250 -32.66 2.31 -18.53
C ALA A 250 -32.55 0.81 -18.89
N ALA A 251 -32.26 0.46 -20.13
CA ALA A 251 -32.01 -0.93 -20.54
C ALA A 251 -30.59 -1.40 -20.19
N VAL A 252 -29.66 -0.50 -19.85
CA VAL A 252 -28.29 -0.86 -19.46
C VAL A 252 -28.33 -1.70 -18.19
N GLN A 253 -27.75 -2.89 -18.29
CA GLN A 253 -27.53 -3.78 -17.16
C GLN A 253 -26.19 -3.47 -16.49
N ARG A 254 -26.10 -3.78 -15.20
CA ARG A 254 -24.87 -3.61 -14.44
C ARG A 254 -23.82 -4.63 -14.85
N ASP A 255 -22.63 -4.14 -15.18
CA ASP A 255 -21.48 -4.99 -15.47
C ASP A 255 -21.13 -5.90 -14.28
N ARG A 256 -20.71 -7.12 -14.61
CA ARG A 256 -20.08 -8.05 -13.67
C ARG A 256 -18.57 -7.97 -13.80
N TYR A 257 -17.87 -8.32 -12.73
CA TYR A 257 -16.42 -8.27 -12.68
C TYR A 257 -15.81 -9.56 -12.13
N ILE A 258 -14.74 -10.01 -12.78
CA ILE A 258 -13.80 -10.98 -12.20
C ILE A 258 -12.52 -10.24 -11.83
N ILE A 259 -12.18 -10.30 -10.56
CA ILE A 259 -10.93 -9.83 -10.01
C ILE A 259 -9.89 -10.93 -10.19
N LEU A 260 -8.93 -10.71 -11.08
CA LEU A 260 -7.82 -11.62 -11.32
C LEU A 260 -6.56 -11.09 -10.65
N ALA A 261 -5.91 -11.93 -9.83
CA ALA A 261 -4.66 -11.54 -9.19
C ALA A 261 -3.66 -12.70 -9.07
N ALA A 262 -2.38 -12.34 -9.12
CA ALA A 262 -1.26 -13.24 -8.83
C ALA A 262 -0.65 -12.91 -7.46
N THR A 263 -0.20 -13.93 -6.72
CA THR A 263 0.36 -13.76 -5.38
C THR A 263 1.55 -14.69 -5.11
N SER A 264 2.50 -14.22 -4.31
CA SER A 264 3.50 -15.03 -3.59
C SER A 264 3.06 -15.35 -2.14
N GLY A 265 1.76 -15.17 -1.85
CA GLY A 265 1.13 -15.46 -0.57
C GLY A 265 0.16 -14.35 -0.15
N ASP A 266 0.66 -13.30 0.49
CA ASP A 266 -0.17 -12.28 1.16
C ASP A 266 -1.19 -11.57 0.25
N THR A 267 -0.80 -11.22 -0.99
CA THR A 267 -1.65 -10.40 -1.87
C THR A 267 -2.96 -11.11 -2.18
N GLY A 268 -2.89 -12.43 -2.40
CA GLY A 268 -4.05 -13.26 -2.72
C GLY A 268 -5.03 -13.31 -1.56
N VAL A 269 -4.55 -13.63 -0.35
CA VAL A 269 -5.41 -13.69 0.84
C VAL A 269 -6.05 -12.33 1.13
N ALA A 270 -5.25 -11.24 1.12
CA ALA A 270 -5.75 -9.89 1.37
C ALA A 270 -6.76 -9.44 0.29
N ALA A 271 -6.54 -9.80 -0.97
CA ALA A 271 -7.48 -9.48 -2.06
C ALA A 271 -8.79 -10.26 -1.91
N ILE A 272 -8.72 -11.58 -1.66
CA ILE A 272 -9.91 -12.41 -1.42
C ILE A 272 -10.69 -11.86 -0.23
N SER A 273 -10.03 -11.71 0.92
CA SER A 273 -10.63 -11.20 2.15
C SER A 273 -11.29 -9.84 1.92
N GLY A 274 -10.59 -8.91 1.27
CA GLY A 274 -11.12 -7.59 0.95
C GLY A 274 -12.38 -7.61 0.07
N PHE A 275 -12.38 -8.35 -1.04
CA PHE A 275 -13.52 -8.40 -1.95
C PHE A 275 -14.71 -9.16 -1.37
N VAL A 276 -14.46 -10.25 -0.63
CA VAL A 276 -15.50 -10.98 0.11
C VAL A 276 -16.12 -10.06 1.18
N ASN A 277 -15.29 -9.40 1.99
CA ASN A 277 -15.74 -8.52 3.07
C ASN A 277 -16.46 -7.25 2.56
N ALA A 278 -16.13 -6.79 1.36
CA ALA A 278 -16.80 -5.64 0.75
C ALA A 278 -18.23 -5.95 0.30
N GLY A 279 -18.65 -7.23 0.27
CA GLY A 279 -20.00 -7.64 -0.11
C GLY A 279 -20.36 -7.29 -1.56
N GLY A 280 -19.35 -7.06 -2.40
CA GLY A 280 -19.52 -6.68 -3.80
C GLY A 280 -20.03 -7.84 -4.65
N LYS A 281 -20.52 -7.53 -5.85
CA LYS A 281 -20.96 -8.53 -6.86
C LYS A 281 -19.80 -9.01 -7.74
N THR A 282 -18.60 -9.11 -7.17
CA THR A 282 -17.37 -9.45 -7.88
C THR A 282 -16.98 -10.90 -7.60
N LYS A 283 -16.53 -11.60 -8.63
CA LYS A 283 -15.81 -12.87 -8.46
C LYS A 283 -14.32 -12.62 -8.29
N THR A 284 -13.61 -13.50 -7.59
CA THR A 284 -12.16 -13.41 -7.40
C THR A 284 -11.48 -14.70 -7.81
N MET A 285 -10.49 -14.59 -8.69
CA MET A 285 -9.62 -15.68 -9.12
C MET A 285 -8.18 -15.36 -8.73
N ILE A 286 -7.55 -16.22 -7.94
CA ILE A 286 -6.17 -16.05 -7.49
C ILE A 286 -5.28 -17.12 -8.10
N LEU A 287 -4.12 -16.71 -8.62
CA LEU A 287 -3.04 -17.58 -9.06
C LEU A 287 -1.86 -17.48 -8.07
N TYR A 288 -1.31 -18.62 -7.64
CA TYR A 288 -0.10 -18.68 -6.82
C TYR A 288 0.80 -19.83 -7.29
N PRO A 289 2.14 -19.74 -7.14
CA PRO A 289 3.00 -20.90 -7.40
C PRO A 289 2.71 -22.00 -6.38
N MET A 290 2.45 -23.22 -6.86
CA MET A 290 2.11 -24.35 -5.98
C MET A 290 3.21 -24.55 -4.91
N GLU A 291 4.47 -24.44 -5.34
CA GLU A 291 5.68 -24.51 -4.51
C GLU A 291 6.27 -23.10 -4.27
N GLY A 292 5.62 -22.26 -3.44
CA GLY A 292 6.16 -20.92 -3.17
C GLY A 292 5.36 -20.04 -2.21
N VAL A 293 4.44 -20.63 -1.44
CA VAL A 293 3.62 -19.93 -0.43
C VAL A 293 3.70 -20.68 0.89
N SER A 294 3.61 -19.99 2.03
CA SER A 294 3.64 -20.65 3.33
C SER A 294 2.40 -21.53 3.57
N PRO A 295 2.49 -22.56 4.43
CA PRO A 295 1.33 -23.39 4.79
C PRO A 295 0.14 -22.57 5.29
N VAL A 296 0.42 -21.54 6.09
CA VAL A 296 -0.60 -20.65 6.66
C VAL A 296 -1.26 -19.82 5.56
N GLN A 297 -0.48 -19.21 4.66
CA GLN A 297 -1.02 -18.43 3.54
C GLN A 297 -1.89 -19.29 2.62
N ARG A 298 -1.44 -20.52 2.33
CA ARG A 298 -2.22 -21.45 1.51
C ARG A 298 -3.52 -21.85 2.18
N LEU A 299 -3.51 -22.21 3.46
CA LEU A 299 -4.72 -22.50 4.22
C LEU A 299 -5.69 -21.31 4.25
N GLN A 300 -5.18 -20.09 4.43
CA GLN A 300 -6.03 -18.90 4.36
C GLN A 300 -6.74 -18.79 3.00
N MET A 301 -6.03 -18.97 1.89
CA MET A 301 -6.64 -18.94 0.56
C MET A 301 -7.67 -20.06 0.36
N LEU A 302 -7.35 -21.29 0.77
CA LEU A 302 -8.21 -22.46 0.57
C LEU A 302 -9.48 -22.42 1.42
N THR A 303 -9.45 -21.80 2.59
CA THR A 303 -10.65 -21.57 3.43
C THR A 303 -11.68 -20.68 2.72
N TYR A 304 -11.23 -19.75 1.87
CA TYR A 304 -12.13 -18.90 1.09
C TYR A 304 -12.60 -19.51 -0.24
N ASP A 305 -12.01 -20.60 -0.75
CA ASP A 305 -12.39 -21.19 -2.05
C ASP A 305 -13.76 -21.90 -1.96
N ASP A 306 -14.82 -21.17 -2.29
CA ASP A 306 -16.17 -21.72 -2.43
C ASP A 306 -16.40 -22.38 -3.80
N GLY A 307 -15.58 -22.04 -4.80
CA GLY A 307 -15.70 -22.50 -6.19
C GLY A 307 -16.68 -21.70 -7.05
N THR A 308 -17.40 -20.74 -6.46
CA THR A 308 -18.48 -19.97 -7.09
C THR A 308 -18.16 -18.47 -7.14
N ASN A 309 -17.79 -17.85 -6.03
CA ASN A 309 -17.36 -16.45 -5.96
C ASN A 309 -15.84 -16.33 -5.83
N VAL A 310 -15.18 -17.34 -5.26
CA VAL A 310 -13.74 -17.37 -5.08
C VAL A 310 -13.19 -18.68 -5.63
N ARG A 311 -12.16 -18.57 -6.48
CA ARG A 311 -11.34 -19.71 -6.91
C ARG A 311 -9.87 -19.40 -6.74
N VAL A 312 -9.13 -20.35 -6.18
CA VAL A 312 -7.69 -20.23 -5.95
C VAL A 312 -6.99 -21.38 -6.65
N TYR A 313 -6.08 -21.06 -7.56
CA TYR A 313 -5.32 -22.02 -8.35
C TYR A 313 -3.84 -21.99 -7.99
N GLY A 314 -3.33 -23.13 -7.54
CA GLY A 314 -1.91 -23.41 -7.47
C GLY A 314 -1.39 -23.77 -8.86
N VAL A 315 -0.40 -23.03 -9.34
CA VAL A 315 0.23 -23.26 -10.63
C VAL A 315 1.43 -24.19 -10.45
N ASN A 316 1.36 -25.38 -11.03
CA ASN A 316 2.39 -26.41 -10.87
C ASN A 316 3.71 -25.96 -11.50
N HIS A 317 4.84 -26.28 -10.86
CA HIS A 317 6.19 -26.08 -11.41
C HIS A 317 6.44 -24.64 -11.89
N SER A 318 6.01 -23.68 -11.08
CA SER A 318 5.95 -22.27 -11.45
C SER A 318 6.50 -21.36 -10.36
N ASN A 319 6.59 -20.07 -10.65
CA ASN A 319 7.00 -19.05 -9.70
C ASN A 319 6.06 -17.84 -9.76
N PHE A 320 6.26 -16.88 -8.85
CA PHE A 320 5.45 -15.67 -8.79
C PHE A 320 5.50 -14.85 -10.08
N ASP A 321 6.67 -14.74 -10.72
CA ASP A 321 6.84 -13.97 -11.94
C ASP A 321 6.05 -14.56 -13.12
N PHE A 322 5.99 -15.89 -13.24
CA PHE A 322 5.10 -16.55 -14.19
C PHE A 322 3.64 -16.17 -13.92
N CYS A 323 3.17 -16.32 -12.67
CA CYS A 323 1.78 -16.02 -12.32
C CYS A 323 1.44 -14.55 -12.64
N GLN A 324 2.33 -13.63 -12.29
CA GLN A 324 2.18 -12.20 -12.57
C GLN A 324 2.17 -11.89 -14.08
N ARG A 325 3.07 -12.51 -14.86
CA ARG A 325 3.09 -12.37 -16.33
C ARG A 325 1.80 -12.90 -16.94
N THR A 326 1.31 -14.06 -16.48
CA THR A 326 0.06 -14.64 -16.97
C THR A 326 -1.12 -13.71 -16.75
N VAL A 327 -1.23 -13.08 -15.56
CA VAL A 327 -2.26 -12.06 -15.31
C VAL A 327 -2.16 -10.94 -16.34
N LYS A 328 -0.96 -10.35 -16.55
CA LYS A 328 -0.76 -9.30 -17.56
C LYS A 328 -1.15 -9.74 -18.98
N THR A 329 -0.75 -10.94 -19.39
CA THR A 329 -1.09 -11.51 -20.70
C THR A 329 -2.59 -11.64 -20.87
N VAL A 330 -3.30 -12.15 -19.86
CA VAL A 330 -4.77 -12.27 -19.87
C VAL A 330 -5.44 -10.91 -19.99
N PHE A 331 -4.93 -9.88 -19.30
CA PHE A 331 -5.46 -8.50 -19.43
C PHE A 331 -5.22 -7.87 -20.80
N SER A 332 -4.17 -8.28 -21.52
CA SER A 332 -3.85 -7.78 -22.86
C SER A 332 -4.45 -8.61 -24.00
N ASP A 333 -5.18 -9.68 -23.68
CA ASP A 333 -5.87 -10.51 -24.69
C ASP A 333 -7.18 -9.82 -25.10
N GLU A 334 -7.13 -9.08 -26.21
CA GLU A 334 -8.28 -8.36 -26.76
C GLU A 334 -9.44 -9.29 -27.12
N LYS A 335 -9.13 -10.50 -27.61
CA LYS A 335 -10.14 -11.47 -28.03
C LYS A 335 -10.90 -11.98 -26.80
N LEU A 336 -10.20 -12.42 -25.77
CA LEU A 336 -10.81 -12.84 -24.51
C LEU A 336 -11.61 -11.71 -23.86
N CYS A 337 -11.06 -10.48 -23.86
CA CYS A 337 -11.79 -9.32 -23.35
C CYS A 337 -13.10 -9.06 -24.11
N GLN A 338 -13.10 -9.18 -25.44
CA GLN A 338 -14.31 -9.05 -26.26
C GLN A 338 -15.32 -10.17 -25.98
N GLU A 339 -14.85 -11.41 -25.81
CA GLU A 339 -15.71 -12.55 -25.47
C GLU A 339 -16.39 -12.35 -24.11
N LEU A 340 -15.66 -11.92 -23.08
CA LEU A 340 -16.21 -11.63 -21.75
C LEU A 340 -17.22 -10.46 -21.80
N LEU A 341 -16.92 -9.41 -22.57
CA LEU A 341 -17.83 -8.27 -22.76
C LEU A 341 -19.14 -8.66 -23.46
N ALA A 342 -19.16 -9.73 -24.25
CA ALA A 342 -20.35 -10.19 -24.97
C ALA A 342 -21.38 -10.93 -24.08
N HIS A 343 -21.05 -11.24 -22.82
CA HIS A 343 -21.99 -11.83 -21.88
C HIS A 343 -23.16 -10.87 -21.56
N GLN A 344 -24.27 -11.43 -21.06
CA GLN A 344 -25.43 -10.66 -20.61
C GLN A 344 -25.77 -11.04 -19.16
N PRO A 345 -25.51 -10.17 -18.16
CA PRO A 345 -24.87 -8.86 -18.29
C PRO A 345 -23.37 -8.94 -18.66
N PRO A 346 -22.78 -7.87 -19.24
CA PRO A 346 -21.38 -7.83 -19.64
C PRO A 346 -20.43 -8.21 -18.49
N LEU A 347 -19.35 -8.92 -18.82
CA LEU A 347 -18.35 -9.33 -17.84
C LEU A 347 -17.01 -8.68 -18.17
N LYS A 348 -16.38 -8.07 -17.16
CA LYS A 348 -15.10 -7.38 -17.29
C LYS A 348 -14.06 -7.99 -16.34
N LEU A 349 -12.80 -7.93 -16.74
CA LEU A 349 -11.68 -8.24 -15.85
C LEU A 349 -11.22 -6.98 -15.13
N SER A 350 -10.83 -7.10 -13.87
CA SER A 350 -10.06 -6.06 -13.16
C SER A 350 -9.02 -6.69 -12.25
N SER A 351 -7.96 -5.95 -11.94
CA SER A 351 -6.82 -6.48 -11.17
C SER A 351 -6.78 -5.92 -9.76
N ALA A 352 -6.52 -6.80 -8.79
CA ALA A 352 -6.20 -6.43 -7.42
C ALA A 352 -4.69 -6.36 -7.16
N ASN A 353 -3.83 -6.39 -8.17
CA ASN A 353 -2.37 -6.29 -8.01
C ASN A 353 -1.92 -4.84 -7.71
N SER A 354 -0.69 -4.68 -7.20
CA SER A 354 -0.12 -3.38 -6.76
C SER A 354 0.15 -2.39 -7.91
N ILE A 355 -0.31 -2.72 -9.11
CA ILE A 355 -0.34 -1.86 -10.28
C ILE A 355 -1.46 -0.83 -10.21
N ASN A 356 -2.52 -1.07 -9.43
CA ASN A 356 -3.64 -0.13 -9.30
C ASN A 356 -3.29 1.03 -8.34
N TRP A 357 -3.55 2.28 -8.76
CA TRP A 357 -3.29 3.47 -7.93
C TRP A 357 -4.06 3.44 -6.60
N GLY A 358 -5.28 2.90 -6.60
CA GLY A 358 -6.11 2.73 -5.39
C GLY A 358 -5.50 1.80 -4.33
N ARG A 359 -4.50 0.99 -4.68
CA ARG A 359 -3.70 0.24 -3.71
C ARG A 359 -2.51 1.03 -3.16
N LEU A 360 -1.96 1.96 -3.93
CA LEU A 360 -0.82 2.77 -3.50
C LEU A 360 -1.28 3.84 -2.49
N VAL A 361 -2.40 4.51 -2.76
CA VAL A 361 -2.89 5.65 -1.97
C VAL A 361 -3.04 5.35 -0.47
N PRO A 362 -3.69 4.24 -0.04
CA PRO A 362 -3.85 3.96 1.38
C PRO A 362 -2.52 3.71 2.10
N GLN A 363 -1.50 3.28 1.37
CA GLN A 363 -0.18 3.03 1.93
C GLN A 363 0.57 4.32 2.30
N VAL A 364 0.26 5.44 1.66
CA VAL A 364 0.87 6.74 1.98
C VAL A 364 0.53 7.17 3.41
N VAL A 365 -0.67 6.81 3.88
CA VAL A 365 -1.21 7.22 5.19
C VAL A 365 -0.33 6.78 6.36
N TYR A 366 0.16 5.54 6.36
CA TYR A 366 0.95 5.06 7.50
C TYR A 366 2.34 5.72 7.61
N TYR A 367 2.87 6.31 6.52
CA TYR A 367 4.08 7.13 6.60
C TYR A 367 3.82 8.49 7.27
N PHE A 368 2.69 9.13 6.96
CA PHE A 368 2.22 10.31 7.70
C PHE A 368 1.98 9.96 9.17
N TRP A 369 1.34 8.83 9.44
CA TRP A 369 1.06 8.33 10.79
C TRP A 369 2.34 8.06 11.59
N SER A 370 3.34 7.45 10.94
CA SER A 370 4.64 7.18 11.54
C SER A 370 5.41 8.47 11.88
N TYR A 371 5.42 9.45 10.97
CA TYR A 371 6.03 10.75 11.27
C TYR A 371 5.30 11.46 12.41
N ARG A 372 3.96 11.44 12.41
CA ARG A 372 3.13 11.95 13.50
C ARG A 372 3.50 11.31 14.84
N HIS A 373 3.69 9.99 14.90
CA HIS A 373 4.09 9.32 16.13
C HIS A 373 5.38 9.90 16.71
N HIS A 374 6.40 10.12 15.88
CA HIS A 374 7.69 10.69 16.30
C HIS A 374 7.57 12.18 16.69
N VAL A 375 6.67 12.94 16.05
CA VAL A 375 6.36 14.33 16.48
C VAL A 375 5.68 14.38 17.87
N GLN A 376 4.97 13.32 18.24
CA GLN A 376 4.30 13.20 19.53
C GLN A 376 5.18 12.57 20.62
N HIS A 377 6.16 11.75 20.21
CA HIS A 377 7.10 11.03 21.07
C HIS A 377 8.55 11.32 20.65
N ALA A 378 8.87 12.60 20.51
CA ALA A 378 10.14 13.05 19.95
C ALA A 378 11.33 12.61 20.83
N PRO A 379 12.38 11.99 20.25
CA PRO A 379 13.63 11.80 20.94
C PRO A 379 14.25 13.14 21.39
N ALA A 380 15.14 13.07 22.37
CA ALA A 380 15.80 14.27 22.90
C ALA A 380 16.54 15.03 21.79
N GLY A 381 16.24 16.31 21.64
CA GLY A 381 16.85 17.17 20.62
C GLY A 381 16.22 17.10 19.22
N TRP A 382 15.23 16.23 18.99
CA TRP A 382 14.49 16.12 17.73
C TRP A 382 13.20 16.97 17.78
N ASN A 383 12.91 17.72 16.72
CA ASN A 383 11.81 18.67 16.63
C ASN A 383 10.91 18.42 15.41
N PHE A 384 9.70 19.00 15.43
CA PHE A 384 8.86 19.03 14.24
C PHE A 384 9.60 19.72 13.07
N GLY A 385 9.65 19.04 11.93
CA GLY A 385 10.44 19.45 10.76
C GLY A 385 11.74 18.66 10.60
N ASP A 386 12.27 18.10 11.68
CA ASP A 386 13.43 17.20 11.60
C ASP A 386 13.01 15.88 10.93
N PRO A 387 13.93 15.21 10.21
CA PRO A 387 13.56 14.06 9.42
C PRO A 387 13.57 12.75 10.21
N ILE A 388 12.87 11.75 9.67
CA ILE A 388 13.03 10.33 10.02
C ILE A 388 13.68 9.56 8.86
N ASP A 389 14.25 8.40 9.15
CA ASP A 389 14.59 7.39 8.14
C ASP A 389 13.61 6.22 8.21
N VAL A 390 13.35 5.57 7.07
CA VAL A 390 12.43 4.43 7.02
C VAL A 390 13.03 3.27 6.24
N VAL A 391 13.07 2.08 6.85
CA VAL A 391 13.55 0.84 6.24
C VAL A 391 12.35 -0.03 5.87
N VAL A 392 12.34 -0.50 4.61
CA VAL A 392 11.22 -1.26 4.06
C VAL A 392 11.73 -2.56 3.43
N PRO A 393 11.22 -3.74 3.85
CA PRO A 393 11.47 -4.96 3.11
C PRO A 393 10.76 -4.90 1.75
N CYS A 394 11.54 -4.93 0.68
CA CYS A 394 11.08 -4.51 -0.65
C CYS A 394 10.92 -5.68 -1.62
N GLY A 395 9.67 -5.91 -2.04
CA GLY A 395 9.34 -6.76 -3.17
C GLY A 395 8.97 -5.91 -4.40
N ASN A 396 7.68 -5.78 -4.68
CA ASN A 396 7.14 -5.04 -5.83
C ASN A 396 7.33 -3.50 -5.82
N PHE A 397 8.13 -2.94 -4.90
CA PHE A 397 8.43 -1.52 -4.72
C PHE A 397 7.24 -0.60 -4.32
N GLY A 398 6.03 -1.14 -4.18
CA GLY A 398 4.83 -0.32 -3.88
C GLY A 398 4.83 0.33 -2.51
N ASN A 399 5.27 -0.39 -1.47
CA ASN A 399 5.31 0.12 -0.10
C ASN A 399 6.30 1.30 0.01
N ILE A 400 7.57 1.11 -0.38
CA ILE A 400 8.57 2.17 -0.31
C ILE A 400 8.27 3.34 -1.26
N LEU A 401 7.62 3.08 -2.41
CA LEU A 401 7.12 4.14 -3.28
C LEU A 401 6.07 5.00 -2.57
N ALA A 402 5.17 4.42 -1.76
CA ALA A 402 4.22 5.19 -0.97
C ALA A 402 4.94 6.10 0.06
N GLY A 403 6.06 5.64 0.63
CA GLY A 403 6.95 6.46 1.45
C GLY A 403 7.59 7.60 0.66
N TYR A 404 7.98 7.34 -0.59
CA TYR A 404 8.51 8.39 -1.48
C TYR A 404 7.43 9.40 -1.87
N VAL A 405 6.20 8.97 -2.12
CA VAL A 405 5.05 9.86 -2.30
C VAL A 405 4.82 10.70 -1.04
N ALA A 406 4.83 10.11 0.16
CA ALA A 406 4.71 10.87 1.41
C ALA A 406 5.82 11.93 1.56
N LYS A 407 7.07 11.59 1.21
CA LYS A 407 8.19 12.54 1.17
C LYS A 407 7.93 13.70 0.21
N LEU A 408 7.50 13.40 -1.02
CA LEU A 408 7.16 14.42 -2.02
C LEU A 408 5.96 15.27 -1.61
N MET A 409 5.05 14.71 -0.81
CA MET A 409 3.93 15.45 -0.19
C MET A 409 4.35 16.33 0.99
N GLY A 410 5.62 16.33 1.40
CA GLY A 410 6.16 17.22 2.42
C GLY A 410 6.44 16.55 3.77
N VAL A 411 6.24 15.24 3.94
CA VAL A 411 6.68 14.54 5.16
C VAL A 411 8.22 14.55 5.22
N PRO A 412 8.85 15.03 6.31
CA PRO A 412 10.29 15.00 6.48
C PRO A 412 10.85 13.58 6.61
N ILE A 413 11.08 12.93 5.48
CA ILE A 413 11.78 11.64 5.40
C ILE A 413 13.15 11.91 4.79
N ARG A 414 14.24 11.56 5.47
CA ARG A 414 15.60 11.75 4.95
C ARG A 414 15.96 10.62 4.01
N LYS A 415 16.11 9.38 4.50
CA LYS A 415 16.34 8.19 3.67
C LYS A 415 15.17 7.21 3.68
N LEU A 416 14.86 6.69 2.50
CA LEU A 416 14.07 5.48 2.29
C LEU A 416 15.04 4.33 1.97
N ILE A 417 15.07 3.33 2.85
CA ILE A 417 16.06 2.25 2.80
C ILE A 417 15.39 0.98 2.26
N VAL A 418 15.89 0.52 1.12
CA VAL A 418 15.50 -0.74 0.48
C VAL A 418 16.20 -1.90 1.20
N ALA A 419 15.43 -2.77 1.82
CA ALA A 419 15.92 -4.03 2.35
C ALA A 419 15.54 -5.18 1.40
N SER A 420 16.53 -5.79 0.78
CA SER A 420 16.38 -6.97 -0.07
C SER A 420 16.85 -8.23 0.67
N ASN A 421 16.24 -9.37 0.37
CA ASN A 421 16.85 -10.66 0.68
C ASN A 421 17.92 -10.99 -0.39
N CYS A 422 18.24 -12.27 -0.62
CA CYS A 422 19.18 -12.66 -1.67
C CYS A 422 18.69 -12.36 -3.10
N ASN A 423 17.40 -12.11 -3.32
CA ASN A 423 16.85 -11.59 -4.57
C ASN A 423 17.07 -10.06 -4.64
N ASP A 424 18.30 -9.68 -4.99
CA ASP A 424 18.86 -8.35 -4.70
C ASP A 424 18.83 -7.34 -5.87
N VAL A 425 17.92 -7.52 -6.85
CA VAL A 425 17.84 -6.63 -8.02
C VAL A 425 17.60 -5.15 -7.65
N LEU A 426 16.81 -4.89 -6.61
CA LEU A 426 16.55 -3.54 -6.11
C LEU A 426 17.74 -2.95 -5.36
N TYR A 427 18.50 -3.80 -4.65
CA TYR A 427 19.75 -3.40 -4.02
C TYR A 427 20.79 -2.97 -5.08
N GLU A 428 20.96 -3.73 -6.15
CA GLU A 428 21.83 -3.35 -7.26
C GLU A 428 21.36 -2.06 -7.93
N PHE A 429 20.06 -1.95 -8.23
CA PHE A 429 19.49 -0.78 -8.88
C PHE A 429 19.76 0.52 -8.09
N VAL A 430 19.49 0.54 -6.78
CA VAL A 430 19.73 1.73 -5.95
C VAL A 430 21.22 2.09 -5.87
N ARG A 431 22.11 1.09 -5.85
CA ARG A 431 23.57 1.34 -5.75
C ARG A 431 24.19 1.78 -7.07
N THR A 432 23.73 1.24 -8.19
CA THR A 432 24.43 1.34 -9.47
C THR A 432 23.70 2.18 -10.50
N GLY A 433 22.37 2.32 -10.40
CA GLY A 433 21.51 2.86 -11.46
C GLY A 433 21.12 1.80 -12.51
N VAL A 434 21.63 0.57 -12.40
CA VAL A 434 21.39 -0.51 -13.35
C VAL A 434 20.35 -1.47 -12.80
N TYR A 435 19.29 -1.71 -13.56
CA TYR A 435 18.31 -2.75 -13.26
C TYR A 435 18.54 -3.91 -14.23
N ASP A 436 19.13 -5.01 -13.78
CA ASP A 436 19.52 -6.15 -14.63
C ASP A 436 19.01 -7.47 -14.07
N ILE A 437 18.24 -8.21 -14.86
CA ILE A 437 17.72 -9.55 -14.52
C ILE A 437 18.30 -10.67 -15.39
N ARG A 438 19.21 -10.37 -16.32
CA ARG A 438 19.70 -11.34 -17.33
C ARG A 438 20.42 -12.54 -16.73
N THR A 439 21.15 -12.32 -15.64
CA THR A 439 21.96 -13.35 -14.96
C THR A 439 21.33 -13.82 -13.65
N ARG A 440 20.08 -13.45 -13.39
CA ARG A 440 19.40 -13.74 -12.11
C ARG A 440 18.41 -14.88 -12.26
N ALA A 441 18.45 -15.79 -11.31
CA ALA A 441 17.40 -16.77 -11.08
C ALA A 441 16.71 -16.44 -9.76
N LEU A 442 15.38 -16.56 -9.74
CA LEU A 442 14.61 -16.33 -8.52
C LEU A 442 14.97 -17.40 -7.49
N ALA A 443 15.50 -16.99 -6.34
CA ALA A 443 15.78 -17.87 -5.22
C ALA A 443 14.58 -17.91 -4.28
N VAL A 444 14.17 -19.11 -3.86
CA VAL A 444 13.14 -19.29 -2.83
C VAL A 444 13.75 -19.05 -1.46
N THR A 445 13.12 -18.19 -0.66
CA THR A 445 13.62 -17.80 0.68
C THR A 445 12.55 -17.92 1.76
N ALA A 446 12.93 -17.78 3.03
CA ALA A 446 11.98 -17.65 4.14
C ALA A 446 11.10 -16.39 4.07
N SER A 447 11.40 -15.45 3.16
CA SER A 447 10.68 -14.19 2.94
C SER A 447 10.04 -14.12 1.53
N PRO A 448 9.12 -15.05 1.18
CA PRO A 448 8.63 -15.22 -0.19
C PRO A 448 7.86 -14.03 -0.75
N SER A 449 7.35 -13.12 0.09
CA SER A 449 6.65 -11.91 -0.38
C SER A 449 7.60 -10.87 -0.99
N ILE A 450 8.91 -11.02 -0.82
CA ILE A 450 9.95 -10.17 -1.43
C ILE A 450 10.90 -10.94 -2.37
N ASP A 451 10.62 -12.21 -2.66
CA ASP A 451 11.26 -12.97 -3.74
C ASP A 451 10.76 -12.46 -5.09
N ILE A 452 11.48 -11.52 -5.71
CA ILE A 452 11.10 -10.93 -7.00
C ILE A 452 12.32 -10.72 -7.91
N LEU A 453 12.09 -10.78 -9.23
CA LEU A 453 13.04 -10.25 -10.23
C LEU A 453 12.54 -8.96 -10.89
N LYS A 454 11.23 -8.81 -11.08
CA LYS A 454 10.62 -7.61 -11.70
C LYS A 454 9.71 -6.87 -10.72
N ALA A 455 10.19 -5.75 -10.21
CA ALA A 455 9.47 -4.89 -9.29
C ALA A 455 8.56 -3.90 -10.04
N SER A 456 7.26 -4.21 -10.10
CA SER A 456 6.28 -3.46 -10.89
C SER A 456 6.23 -1.94 -10.63
N ASN A 457 6.39 -1.48 -9.38
CA ASN A 457 6.28 -0.05 -9.07
C ASN A 457 7.57 0.77 -9.30
N VAL A 458 8.67 0.13 -9.74
CA VAL A 458 9.85 0.87 -10.22
C VAL A 458 9.47 1.77 -11.40
N GLU A 459 8.49 1.37 -12.22
CA GLU A 459 7.99 2.19 -13.32
C GLU A 459 7.44 3.56 -12.87
N ARG A 460 6.63 3.59 -11.80
CA ARG A 460 6.16 4.86 -11.20
C ARG A 460 7.29 5.66 -10.58
N PHE A 461 8.26 4.97 -9.98
CA PHE A 461 9.43 5.63 -9.42
C PHE A 461 10.25 6.30 -10.52
N LEU A 462 10.49 5.65 -11.67
CA LEU A 462 11.16 6.25 -12.83
C LEU A 462 10.43 7.49 -13.34
N TYR A 463 9.09 7.45 -13.40
CA TYR A 463 8.29 8.62 -13.79
C TYR A 463 8.49 9.80 -12.83
N LEU A 464 8.45 9.56 -11.52
CA LEU A 464 8.70 10.62 -10.53
C LEU A 464 10.16 11.11 -10.53
N LEU A 465 11.12 10.21 -10.71
CA LEU A 465 12.55 10.50 -10.70
C LEU A 465 12.97 11.34 -11.92
N SER A 466 12.23 11.22 -13.02
CA SER A 466 12.46 11.93 -14.29
C SER A 466 11.54 13.13 -14.51
N ASP A 467 10.85 13.59 -13.46
CA ASP A 467 9.91 14.73 -13.53
C ASP A 467 8.82 14.54 -14.60
N GLY A 468 8.36 13.30 -14.77
CA GLY A 468 7.26 12.93 -15.67
C GLY A 468 7.66 12.61 -17.11
N ASP A 469 8.93 12.27 -17.39
CA ASP A 469 9.36 11.85 -18.73
C ASP A 469 8.82 10.44 -19.08
N ALA A 470 7.59 10.43 -19.60
CA ALA A 470 6.91 9.23 -20.02
C ALA A 470 7.61 8.47 -21.16
N ALA A 471 8.34 9.18 -22.03
CA ALA A 471 9.05 8.56 -23.16
C ALA A 471 10.26 7.76 -22.66
N MET A 472 11.03 8.32 -21.72
CA MET A 472 12.13 7.62 -21.08
C MET A 472 11.64 6.41 -20.28
N VAL A 473 10.54 6.55 -19.54
CA VAL A 473 9.94 5.41 -18.82
C VAL A 473 9.53 4.31 -19.79
N ALA A 474 8.85 4.64 -20.89
CA ALA A 474 8.47 3.66 -21.91
C ALA A 474 9.69 2.92 -22.52
N ASP A 475 10.78 3.64 -22.78
CA ASP A 475 12.04 3.06 -23.26
C ASP A 475 12.66 2.09 -22.24
N CYS A 476 12.77 2.50 -20.96
CA CYS A 476 13.30 1.64 -19.90
C CYS A 476 12.47 0.37 -19.73
N MET A 477 11.13 0.49 -19.71
CA MET A 477 10.26 -0.66 -19.60
C MET A 477 10.32 -1.57 -20.84
N SER A 478 10.47 -1.00 -22.04
CA SER A 478 10.69 -1.78 -23.28
C SER A 478 12.01 -2.56 -23.23
N LYS A 479 13.11 -1.93 -22.80
CA LYS A 479 14.42 -2.58 -22.62
C LYS A 479 14.37 -3.67 -21.56
N LEU A 480 13.67 -3.45 -20.44
CA LEU A 480 13.49 -4.50 -19.43
C LEU A 480 12.74 -5.72 -19.96
N GLU A 481 11.71 -5.52 -20.77
CA GLU A 481 10.93 -6.63 -21.33
C GLU A 481 11.68 -7.39 -22.44
N LYS A 482 12.44 -6.69 -23.30
CA LYS A 482 13.14 -7.30 -24.44
C LYS A 482 14.53 -7.83 -24.08
N ASP A 483 15.29 -7.02 -23.36
CA ASP A 483 16.72 -7.23 -23.11
C ASP A 483 17.00 -7.64 -21.67
N GLY A 484 15.97 -7.67 -20.81
CA GLY A 484 16.12 -8.03 -19.39
C GLY A 484 16.92 -7.03 -18.56
N HIS A 485 17.17 -5.82 -19.06
CA HIS A 485 17.89 -4.79 -18.30
C HIS A 485 17.62 -3.37 -18.81
N PHE A 486 17.86 -2.37 -17.94
CA PHE A 486 18.01 -0.97 -18.32
C PHE A 486 18.98 -0.26 -17.35
N GLU A 487 19.45 0.92 -17.74
CA GLU A 487 20.29 1.79 -16.91
C GLU A 487 19.73 3.21 -16.95
N ILE A 488 19.64 3.85 -15.78
CA ILE A 488 19.26 5.26 -15.67
C ILE A 488 20.48 6.16 -15.81
N THR A 489 20.25 7.44 -16.13
CA THR A 489 21.34 8.41 -16.24
C THR A 489 22.03 8.65 -14.89
N ASP A 490 23.30 9.10 -14.93
CA ASP A 490 24.04 9.47 -13.71
C ASP A 490 23.32 10.55 -12.89
N ALA A 491 22.64 11.49 -13.55
CA ALA A 491 21.85 12.52 -12.87
C ALA A 491 20.65 11.92 -12.11
N MET A 492 19.93 10.98 -12.74
CA MET A 492 18.83 10.26 -12.07
C MET A 492 19.35 9.40 -10.93
N LYS A 493 20.49 8.73 -11.11
CA LYS A 493 21.14 7.94 -10.06
C LYS A 493 21.54 8.80 -8.87
N ALA A 494 22.15 9.96 -9.09
CA ALA A 494 22.51 10.89 -8.02
C ALA A 494 21.26 11.33 -7.24
N ARG A 495 20.20 11.77 -7.94
CA ARG A 495 18.92 12.15 -7.34
C ARG A 495 18.25 11.01 -6.55
N MET A 496 18.33 9.78 -7.08
CA MET A 496 17.84 8.60 -6.35
C MET A 496 18.64 8.40 -5.05
N GLN A 497 19.97 8.48 -5.11
CA GLN A 497 20.85 8.25 -3.94
C GLN A 497 20.78 9.37 -2.89
N GLU A 498 20.28 10.56 -3.22
CA GLU A 498 19.93 11.59 -2.24
C GLU A 498 18.81 11.13 -1.29
N CYS A 499 17.84 10.36 -1.80
CA CYS A 499 16.65 9.95 -1.05
C CYS A 499 16.68 8.47 -0.63
N PHE A 500 17.42 7.62 -1.33
CA PHE A 500 17.42 6.17 -1.13
C PHE A 500 18.77 5.63 -0.68
N TRP A 501 18.72 4.55 0.08
CA TRP A 501 19.85 3.68 0.37
C TRP A 501 19.38 2.22 0.25
N ALA A 502 20.30 1.26 0.12
CA ALA A 502 19.92 -0.14 0.02
C ALA A 502 20.94 -1.07 0.70
N GLY A 503 20.41 -2.10 1.36
CA GLY A 503 21.17 -3.22 1.90
C GLY A 503 20.55 -4.56 1.52
N ARG A 504 21.27 -5.63 1.80
CA ARG A 504 20.84 -7.00 1.52
C ARG A 504 21.09 -7.88 2.74
N CYS A 505 20.22 -8.86 2.94
CA CYS A 505 20.24 -9.84 4.01
C CYS A 505 20.19 -11.24 3.39
N ASP A 506 21.10 -12.13 3.76
CA ASP A 506 20.98 -13.53 3.37
C ASP A 506 20.14 -14.35 4.36
N GLU A 507 19.92 -15.64 4.08
CA GLU A 507 19.09 -16.49 4.95
C GLU A 507 19.71 -16.75 6.32
N ALA A 508 21.05 -16.76 6.43
CA ALA A 508 21.72 -16.97 7.70
C ALA A 508 21.59 -15.72 8.58
N ASP A 509 21.88 -14.55 7.99
CA ASP A 509 21.72 -13.24 8.63
C ASP A 509 20.26 -13.02 9.09
N CYS A 510 19.29 -13.42 8.26
CA CYS A 510 17.87 -13.31 8.58
C CYS A 510 17.49 -14.19 9.78
N ALA A 511 17.95 -15.45 9.81
CA ALA A 511 17.70 -16.36 10.93
C ALA A 511 18.34 -15.85 12.23
N GLU A 512 19.58 -15.36 12.16
CA GLU A 512 20.30 -14.78 13.29
C GLU A 512 19.56 -13.55 13.83
N THR A 513 19.13 -12.63 12.95
CA THR A 513 18.37 -11.43 13.32
C THR A 513 17.06 -11.76 14.05
N ILE A 514 16.30 -12.77 13.59
CA ILE A 514 15.07 -13.21 14.29
C ILE A 514 15.40 -13.64 15.72
N LYS A 515 16.45 -14.46 15.87
CA LYS A 515 16.86 -14.99 17.17
C LYS A 515 17.38 -13.90 18.09
N GLU A 516 18.27 -13.04 17.60
CA GLU A 516 18.86 -11.94 18.36
C GLU A 516 17.79 -10.98 18.89
N VAL A 517 16.86 -10.53 18.03
CA VAL A 517 15.78 -9.63 18.46
C VAL A 517 14.85 -10.32 19.47
N TYR A 518 14.56 -11.60 19.27
CA TYR A 518 13.76 -12.37 20.24
C TYR A 518 14.47 -12.48 21.60
N GLU A 519 15.76 -12.79 21.64
CA GLU A 519 16.52 -12.88 22.89
C GLU A 519 16.74 -11.50 23.54
N ALA A 520 17.10 -10.48 22.76
CA ALA A 520 17.36 -9.11 23.20
C ALA A 520 16.10 -8.39 23.70
N SER A 521 14.92 -8.79 23.24
CA SER A 521 13.62 -8.30 23.74
C SER A 521 13.13 -9.06 24.99
N GLY A 522 13.91 -9.98 25.55
CA GLY A 522 13.48 -10.82 26.66
C GLY A 522 12.39 -11.83 26.25
N LYS A 523 12.42 -12.29 25.00
CA LYS A 523 11.47 -13.24 24.41
C LYS A 523 10.05 -12.69 24.23
N THR A 524 9.94 -11.38 24.00
CA THR A 524 8.64 -10.68 23.86
C THR A 524 8.37 -10.15 22.45
N ARG A 525 9.40 -9.95 21.62
CA ARG A 525 9.24 -9.57 20.21
C ARG A 525 9.74 -10.66 19.29
N LEU A 526 8.83 -11.22 18.49
CA LEU A 526 9.14 -12.21 17.48
C LEU A 526 8.92 -11.59 16.10
N LEU A 527 9.97 -11.58 15.29
CA LEU A 527 9.92 -11.03 13.93
C LEU A 527 9.50 -12.11 12.95
N ASP A 528 8.73 -11.73 11.94
CA ASP A 528 8.62 -12.52 10.72
C ASP A 528 9.88 -12.33 9.85
N PRO A 529 10.20 -13.25 8.93
CA PRO A 529 11.42 -13.15 8.10
C PRO A 529 11.54 -11.85 7.30
N HIS A 530 10.43 -11.27 6.83
CA HIS A 530 10.48 -10.01 6.07
C HIS A 530 10.88 -8.84 6.96
N THR A 531 10.32 -8.76 8.17
CA THR A 531 10.72 -7.74 9.14
C THR A 531 12.17 -7.95 9.59
N ALA A 532 12.62 -9.20 9.75
CA ALA A 532 14.01 -9.50 10.09
C ALA A 532 15.01 -9.01 9.02
N VAL A 533 14.73 -9.24 7.74
CA VAL A 533 15.50 -8.67 6.63
C VAL A 533 15.61 -7.14 6.75
N ALA A 534 14.50 -6.47 7.09
CA ALA A 534 14.49 -5.01 7.27
C ALA A 534 15.28 -4.57 8.51
N VAL A 535 15.20 -5.29 9.63
CA VAL A 535 15.97 -4.98 10.84
C VAL A 535 17.47 -5.16 10.62
N PHE A 536 17.89 -6.24 9.96
CA PHE A 536 19.28 -6.47 9.60
C PHE A 536 19.84 -5.33 8.73
N VAL A 537 19.09 -4.93 7.70
CA VAL A 537 19.48 -3.83 6.82
C VAL A 537 19.45 -2.48 7.56
N ALA A 538 18.57 -2.30 8.55
CA ALA A 538 18.58 -1.13 9.41
C ALA A 538 19.88 -1.03 10.22
N GLN A 539 20.35 -2.15 10.77
CA GLN A 539 21.63 -2.23 11.46
C GLN A 539 22.79 -1.91 10.50
N GLN A 540 22.84 -2.55 9.32
CA GLN A 540 23.86 -2.24 8.29
C GLN A 540 23.90 -0.75 7.94
N TYR A 541 22.73 -0.12 7.81
CA TYR A 541 22.61 1.31 7.51
C TYR A 541 23.15 2.18 8.66
N ARG A 542 22.75 1.89 9.90
CA ARG A 542 23.20 2.60 11.11
C ARG A 542 24.69 2.44 11.37
N GLU A 543 25.28 1.31 10.99
CA GLU A 543 26.70 1.03 11.16
C GLU A 543 27.58 1.56 10.02
N THR A 544 27.01 2.24 9.02
CA THR A 544 27.80 2.98 8.04
C THR A 544 28.66 4.05 8.72
N GLU A 545 29.87 4.31 8.22
CA GLU A 545 30.85 5.23 8.85
C GLU A 545 30.26 6.59 9.27
N LEU A 546 29.37 7.16 8.44
CA LEU A 546 28.71 8.44 8.73
C LEU A 546 27.82 8.40 9.97
N LEU A 547 27.01 7.35 10.13
CA LEU A 547 26.11 7.22 11.27
C LEU A 547 26.81 6.62 12.48
N LYS A 548 27.86 5.82 12.26
CA LYS A 548 28.65 5.22 13.31
C LYS A 548 29.32 6.27 14.21
N GLU A 549 29.92 7.30 13.64
CA GLU A 549 30.52 8.40 14.41
C GLU A 549 29.46 9.14 15.27
N GLU A 550 28.29 9.43 14.69
CA GLU A 550 27.17 10.08 15.39
C GLU A 550 26.60 9.19 16.53
N LEU A 551 26.54 7.87 16.30
CA LEU A 551 26.13 6.89 17.32
C LEU A 551 27.19 6.73 18.43
N GLU A 552 28.48 6.87 18.10
CA GLU A 552 29.57 6.77 19.07
C GLU A 552 29.70 7.99 19.97
N THR A 553 29.35 9.17 19.46
CA THR A 553 29.48 10.49 20.13
C THR A 553 28.22 10.98 20.83
N ASP A 554 27.17 10.15 20.91
CA ASP A 554 25.85 10.52 21.42
C ASP A 554 25.20 11.74 20.74
N ALA A 555 25.62 12.04 19.50
CA ALA A 555 24.98 13.06 18.68
C ALA A 555 23.55 12.63 18.30
N PRO A 556 22.59 13.56 18.18
CA PRO A 556 21.25 13.23 17.71
C PRO A 556 21.30 12.58 16.34
N VAL A 557 20.71 11.39 16.21
CA VAL A 557 20.53 10.71 14.92
C VAL A 557 19.05 10.75 14.54
N PRO A 558 18.70 10.78 13.24
CA PRO A 558 17.30 10.68 12.84
C PRO A 558 16.67 9.40 13.40
N PRO A 559 15.44 9.45 13.94
CA PRO A 559 14.70 8.24 14.30
C PRO A 559 14.57 7.34 13.08
N LEU A 560 14.70 6.02 13.28
CA LEU A 560 14.62 5.04 12.20
C LEU A 560 13.40 4.14 12.42
N VAL A 561 12.58 4.04 11.38
CA VAL A 561 11.34 3.26 11.41
C VAL A 561 11.49 2.03 10.53
N VAL A 562 11.30 0.85 11.09
CA VAL A 562 11.25 -0.41 10.34
C VAL A 562 9.80 -0.75 10.01
N ALA A 563 9.47 -0.89 8.73
CA ALA A 563 8.15 -1.36 8.30
C ALA A 563 8.02 -2.88 8.57
N SER A 564 7.23 -3.27 9.57
CA SER A 564 6.96 -4.67 9.86
C SER A 564 5.74 -5.15 9.07
N THR A 565 6.01 -5.95 8.04
CA THR A 565 5.05 -6.20 6.96
C THR A 565 4.14 -7.41 7.17
N ALA A 566 4.46 -8.29 8.10
CA ALA A 566 3.66 -9.46 8.42
C ALA A 566 3.82 -9.87 9.88
N HIS A 567 2.83 -10.59 10.41
CA HIS A 567 2.95 -11.22 11.71
C HIS A 567 3.77 -12.52 11.61
N TRP A 568 4.60 -12.82 12.62
CA TRP A 568 5.47 -14.02 12.65
C TRP A 568 4.71 -15.31 12.36
N ALA A 569 3.48 -15.42 12.88
CA ALA A 569 2.64 -16.62 12.76
C ALA A 569 2.24 -16.94 11.31
N LYS A 570 2.47 -16.04 10.35
CA LYS A 570 2.33 -16.39 8.95
C LYS A 570 3.45 -17.27 8.40
N PHE A 571 4.60 -17.28 9.07
CA PHE A 571 5.81 -18.00 8.68
C PHE A 571 6.37 -18.78 9.88
N PRO A 572 5.55 -19.65 10.51
CA PRO A 572 5.90 -20.22 11.81
C PRO A 572 7.07 -21.20 11.73
N GLU A 573 7.22 -21.93 10.62
CA GLU A 573 8.33 -22.86 10.43
C GLU A 573 9.72 -22.19 10.43
N PRO A 574 10.01 -21.22 9.53
CA PRO A 574 11.31 -20.55 9.55
C PRO A 574 11.54 -19.79 10.86
N VAL A 575 10.49 -19.23 11.46
CA VAL A 575 10.60 -18.56 12.77
C VAL A 575 10.99 -19.54 13.88
N LEU A 576 10.37 -20.73 13.95
CA LEU A 576 10.73 -21.76 14.94
C LEU A 576 12.17 -22.25 14.76
N GLN A 577 12.59 -22.48 13.51
CA GLN A 577 13.94 -22.89 13.20
C GLN A 577 14.96 -21.81 13.62
N ALA A 578 14.69 -20.55 13.29
CA ALA A 578 15.55 -19.43 13.64
C ALA A 578 15.73 -19.27 15.16
N ILE A 579 14.66 -19.30 15.95
CA ILE A 579 14.77 -19.19 17.42
C ILE A 579 15.47 -20.39 18.07
N LYS A 580 15.51 -21.55 17.39
CA LYS A 580 16.31 -22.72 17.81
C LYS A 580 17.77 -22.64 17.36
N GLY A 581 18.14 -21.66 16.53
CA GLY A 581 19.46 -21.58 15.91
C GLY A 581 19.68 -22.62 14.80
N GLU A 582 18.59 -23.09 14.18
CA GLU A 582 18.60 -24.02 13.06
C GLU A 582 18.55 -23.24 11.73
N LYS A 583 18.98 -23.88 10.64
CA LYS A 583 18.83 -23.30 9.30
C LYS A 583 17.36 -23.24 8.91
N MET A 584 16.91 -22.09 8.40
CA MET A 584 15.55 -21.92 7.89
C MET A 584 15.36 -22.76 6.61
N ASN A 585 14.68 -23.89 6.72
CA ASN A 585 14.32 -24.76 5.62
C ASN A 585 12.79 -24.77 5.48
N LEU A 586 12.30 -24.61 4.26
CA LEU A 586 10.88 -24.66 3.96
C LEU A 586 10.47 -26.10 3.67
N SER A 587 9.55 -26.64 4.46
CA SER A 587 9.00 -27.97 4.21
C SER A 587 8.02 -27.97 3.04
N GLU A 588 7.96 -29.09 2.32
CA GLU A 588 6.85 -29.36 1.39
C GLU A 588 5.54 -29.45 2.16
N ILE A 589 4.50 -28.84 1.60
CA ILE A 589 3.24 -28.67 2.30
C ILE A 589 2.21 -29.65 1.73
N SER A 590 1.78 -30.61 2.55
CA SER A 590 0.79 -31.64 2.17
C SER A 590 -0.44 -31.04 1.49
N SER A 591 -0.86 -31.59 0.34
CA SER A 591 -2.07 -31.18 -0.35
C SER A 591 -3.35 -31.46 0.45
N GLU A 592 -3.28 -32.35 1.45
CA GLU A 592 -4.39 -32.69 2.32
C GLU A 592 -4.59 -31.62 3.41
N PRO A 593 -5.74 -30.90 3.43
CA PRO A 593 -5.95 -29.81 4.37
C PRO A 593 -5.81 -30.22 5.84
N ALA A 594 -6.27 -31.42 6.21
CA ALA A 594 -6.19 -31.92 7.58
C ALA A 594 -4.74 -32.12 8.08
N GLU A 595 -3.83 -32.51 7.18
CA GLU A 595 -2.41 -32.65 7.51
C GLU A 595 -1.73 -31.28 7.60
N ALA A 596 -2.03 -30.39 6.66
CA ALA A 596 -1.51 -29.02 6.68
C ALA A 596 -1.95 -28.25 7.95
N ILE A 597 -3.21 -28.38 8.37
CA ILE A 597 -3.72 -27.77 9.62
C ILE A 597 -2.97 -28.34 10.83
N ARG A 598 -2.80 -29.66 10.91
CA ARG A 598 -2.08 -30.32 12.01
C ARG A 598 -0.63 -29.84 12.09
N PHE A 599 0.04 -29.73 10.95
CA PHE A 599 1.41 -29.23 10.86
C PHE A 599 1.51 -27.80 11.38
N VAL A 600 0.64 -26.89 10.93
CA VAL A 600 0.65 -25.50 11.42
C VAL A 600 0.38 -25.41 12.92
N ARG A 601 -0.58 -26.19 13.45
CA ARG A 601 -0.87 -26.22 14.90
C ARG A 601 0.35 -26.65 15.71
N GLN A 602 1.05 -27.70 15.28
CA GLN A 602 2.27 -28.16 15.95
C GLN A 602 3.36 -27.09 15.97
N LEU A 603 3.51 -26.31 14.89
CA LEU A 603 4.45 -25.20 14.85
C LEU A 603 4.04 -24.08 15.81
N TYR A 604 2.75 -23.71 15.85
CA TYR A 604 2.26 -22.71 16.80
C TYR A 604 2.45 -23.16 18.25
N ASP A 605 2.09 -24.40 18.59
CA ASP A 605 2.24 -24.94 19.95
C ASP A 605 3.71 -24.93 20.41
N ALA A 606 4.66 -25.02 19.48
CA ALA A 606 6.10 -24.97 19.79
C ALA A 606 6.66 -23.55 19.97
N ILE A 607 5.95 -22.50 19.53
CA ILE A 607 6.41 -21.10 19.54
C ILE A 607 5.66 -20.27 20.60
N VAL A 608 4.34 -20.45 20.68
CA VAL A 608 3.45 -19.55 21.42
C VAL A 608 3.82 -19.49 22.90
N THR A 609 3.93 -18.27 23.39
CA THR A 609 4.03 -17.95 24.81
C THR A 609 2.95 -16.95 25.19
N GLU A 610 2.80 -16.66 26.48
CA GLU A 610 1.92 -15.58 26.95
C GLU A 610 2.24 -14.22 26.30
N HIS A 611 3.51 -13.98 25.97
CA HIS A 611 3.98 -12.72 25.38
C HIS A 611 4.05 -12.72 23.85
N THR A 612 3.87 -13.88 23.20
CA THR A 612 3.92 -14.02 21.74
C THR A 612 2.70 -14.79 21.21
N PRO A 613 1.48 -14.25 21.42
CA PRO A 613 0.28 -14.93 20.97
C PRO A 613 0.23 -14.99 19.43
N VAL A 614 -0.53 -15.97 18.91
CA VAL A 614 -0.90 -16.00 17.49
C VAL A 614 -1.86 -14.85 17.21
N HIS A 615 -1.69 -14.22 16.03
CA HIS A 615 -2.62 -13.21 15.56
C HIS A 615 -4.08 -13.73 15.56
N PRO A 616 -5.06 -13.01 16.13
CA PRO A 616 -6.44 -13.50 16.29
C PRO A 616 -7.08 -13.98 15.00
N ALA A 617 -6.89 -13.25 13.90
CA ALA A 617 -7.43 -13.62 12.60
C ALA A 617 -6.83 -14.95 12.04
N LEU A 618 -5.56 -15.23 12.32
CA LEU A 618 -4.92 -16.48 11.88
C LEU A 618 -5.39 -17.67 12.73
N ALA A 619 -5.59 -17.46 14.03
CA ALA A 619 -6.17 -18.46 14.92
C ALA A 619 -7.61 -18.81 14.50
N ALA A 620 -8.44 -17.79 14.23
CA ALA A 620 -9.80 -17.98 13.74
C ALA A 620 -9.83 -18.69 12.37
N MET A 621 -8.93 -18.34 11.46
CA MET A 621 -8.83 -18.99 10.16
C MET A 621 -8.51 -20.48 10.26
N LEU A 622 -7.61 -20.90 11.16
CA LEU A 622 -7.32 -22.32 11.35
C LEU A 622 -8.55 -23.12 11.80
N VAL A 623 -9.39 -22.53 12.66
CA VAL A 623 -10.66 -23.15 13.07
C VAL A 623 -11.62 -23.27 11.89
N GLN A 624 -11.73 -22.22 11.07
CA GLN A 624 -12.56 -22.26 9.86
C GLN A 624 -12.07 -23.30 8.85
N ALA A 625 -10.75 -23.39 8.66
CA ALA A 625 -10.11 -24.32 7.73
C ALA A 625 -10.47 -25.78 7.98
N GLU A 626 -10.71 -26.19 9.24
CA GLU A 626 -11.11 -27.56 9.59
C GLU A 626 -12.40 -28.02 8.92
N THR A 627 -13.30 -27.09 8.60
CA THR A 627 -14.60 -27.40 8.01
C THR A 627 -14.75 -26.90 6.57
N GLN A 628 -13.94 -25.92 6.16
CA GLN A 628 -14.11 -25.21 4.90
C GLN A 628 -12.98 -25.46 3.90
N ALA A 629 -11.75 -25.74 4.36
CA ALA A 629 -10.62 -25.86 3.46
C ALA A 629 -10.73 -27.09 2.57
N LYS A 630 -10.62 -26.88 1.26
CA LYS A 630 -10.60 -27.93 0.24
C LYS A 630 -9.18 -28.19 -0.23
N PRO A 631 -8.89 -29.37 -0.82
CA PRO A 631 -7.64 -29.60 -1.53
C PRO A 631 -7.40 -28.51 -2.59
N PRO A 632 -6.14 -28.11 -2.83
CA PRO A 632 -5.83 -27.03 -3.76
C PRO A 632 -6.25 -27.40 -5.19
N ARG A 633 -6.87 -26.45 -5.90
CA ARG A 633 -7.02 -26.57 -7.36
C ARG A 633 -5.64 -26.40 -7.97
N ALA A 634 -5.28 -27.30 -8.88
CA ALA A 634 -4.00 -27.26 -9.57
C ALA A 634 -4.22 -26.97 -11.06
N VAL A 635 -3.29 -26.24 -11.67
CA VAL A 635 -3.23 -26.01 -13.11
C VAL A 635 -1.76 -25.96 -13.53
N ASP A 636 -1.44 -26.50 -14.71
CA ASP A 636 -0.07 -26.45 -15.22
C ASP A 636 0.30 -25.03 -15.66
N ALA A 637 1.60 -24.73 -15.70
CA ALA A 637 2.15 -23.42 -16.01
C ALA A 637 2.04 -23.04 -17.50
N GLU A 638 0.81 -23.02 -18.02
CA GLU A 638 0.48 -22.65 -19.39
C GLU A 638 -0.66 -21.62 -19.41
N VAL A 639 -0.40 -20.48 -20.07
CA VAL A 639 -1.38 -19.37 -20.16
C VAL A 639 -2.74 -19.85 -20.74
N PRO A 640 -2.79 -20.65 -21.82
CA PRO A 640 -4.07 -21.11 -22.38
C PRO A 640 -4.90 -21.97 -21.41
N LEU A 641 -4.26 -22.79 -20.57
CA LEU A 641 -4.98 -23.59 -19.57
C LEU A 641 -5.60 -22.72 -18.48
N ILE A 642 -4.88 -21.67 -18.07
CA ILE A 642 -5.37 -20.69 -17.09
C ILE A 642 -6.52 -19.86 -17.68
N GLN A 643 -6.42 -19.45 -18.96
CA GLN A 643 -7.52 -18.78 -19.67
C GLN A 643 -8.79 -19.64 -19.69
N LYS A 644 -8.66 -20.94 -20.01
CA LYS A 644 -9.78 -21.87 -19.96
C LYS A 644 -10.44 -21.94 -18.58
N GLN A 645 -9.63 -21.97 -17.50
CA GLN A 645 -10.16 -21.95 -16.13
C GLN A 645 -10.91 -20.65 -15.80
N LEU A 646 -10.43 -19.52 -16.32
CA LEU A 646 -11.08 -18.21 -16.18
C LEU A 646 -12.42 -18.17 -16.94
N GLU A 647 -12.49 -18.70 -18.16
CA GLU A 647 -13.72 -18.82 -18.94
C GLU A 647 -14.76 -19.72 -18.24
N GLU A 648 -14.33 -20.87 -17.73
CA GLU A 648 -15.19 -21.77 -16.92
C GLU A 648 -15.70 -21.06 -15.66
N PHE A 649 -14.89 -20.20 -15.05
CA PHE A 649 -15.29 -19.42 -13.88
C PHE A 649 -16.24 -18.28 -14.23
N ALA A 650 -16.08 -17.67 -15.39
CA ALA A 650 -16.99 -16.66 -15.92
C ALA A 650 -18.41 -17.20 -16.16
N MET A 651 -18.51 -18.47 -16.58
CA MET A 651 -19.77 -19.15 -16.90
C MET A 651 -20.50 -19.72 -15.68
N ALA A 652 -19.76 -20.14 -14.65
CA ALA A 652 -20.32 -20.64 -13.38
C ALA A 652 -21.12 -19.55 -12.63
#